data_AF-A0AA88H1A3-F1
#
_entry.id   AF-A0AA88H1A3-F1
#
_cell.length_a   1.000
_cell.length_b   1.000
_cell.length_c   1.000
_cell.angle_alpha   90.00
_cell.angle_beta   90.00
_cell.angle_gamma   90.00
#
_symmetry.space_group_name_H-M   'P 1'
#
loop_
_entity.id
_entity.type
_entity.pdbx_description
1 polymer ?
#
loop_
_entity_poly.entity_id
_entity_poly.type
_entity_poly.pdbx_seq_one_letter_code
_entity_poly.pdbx_strand_id
1 'polypeptide(L)'
;MSSRFEEELKRRDNFNTPKDGTNVQQPGCLVSNVRCNPNAKKVYLIQADYFATMVNAQVAKIVLEEEMNQCVEVIRLPIDKGLELMASNGHNEMYAMLEYWYLSRKFQYMKYVESQKSIIDAGNLGVFGKHGWFILSHMLDQYPGIDVYREYRTDTAAKYLAENSSSNVGRFIGPSITWVSYENQIISNLKLKLEVQFARSREPEEEIVGKVLSAKARKSTALFYLWYPHYLFHIVQLKDVYLPAYSDSCWTVYNQQHGLIDCDYPTEILKKLISPDTTNNPALLHFFNKFSYDSKDQVEIMGDVVWNNMSLWDASCKWIRNNTGIVRQWIPKSEPQQNAIIIGSIIGSVVALLAVCCILFFVGLLFFLMYRKKLRKRLMRFAPRSLPITVVFTDIQNSTLLWNLFPEKMKTALEIHNLLMRVNIEKYRGYECKTQGDSFMIAFDNPVLALGFCLSVQRDLLHANWPLELLDHDDTREVKYEEQLVYRGPRVRMGVHCGSDCEIHLDKTTKRIDYIGNTVNKASKIESIAVGGRIYCSEEFIEALKQKLVTQHMTANKEEDSVLKLLSTDSIQFKALGVEKLIGLEGFHSIYWVMDLRCKRTLYTQQLELPGLNIFNTEFMKIGELEQYILNPTSLDEDAKSRLLFDLFSVLNNGLYDIPTEAWSLKPIHNLFSIVYQYIYARLKELMG
;
A
#
# COMPACT_ATOMS: atom_id res chain seq x y z
N MET A 1 -72.41 -10.65 -31.49
CA MET A 1 -71.32 -9.68 -31.77
C MET A 1 -70.50 -10.14 -32.99
N SER A 2 -71.13 -10.39 -34.16
CA SER A 2 -70.50 -11.13 -35.27
C SER A 2 -70.46 -10.37 -36.61
N SER A 3 -70.23 -9.06 -36.58
CA SER A 3 -69.99 -8.29 -37.82
C SER A 3 -68.99 -7.16 -37.59
N ARG A 4 -69.10 -6.49 -36.44
CA ARG A 4 -68.24 -5.36 -36.07
C ARG A 4 -66.75 -5.72 -35.91
N PHE A 5 -66.46 -6.91 -35.39
CA PHE A 5 -65.08 -7.38 -35.19
C PHE A 5 -64.44 -7.90 -36.50
N GLU A 6 -65.22 -8.52 -37.40
CA GLU A 6 -64.75 -8.86 -38.75
C GLU A 6 -64.56 -7.62 -39.64
N GLU A 7 -65.38 -6.57 -39.46
CA GLU A 7 -65.18 -5.26 -40.12
C GLU A 7 -63.97 -4.48 -39.56
N GLU A 8 -63.69 -4.58 -38.25
CA GLU A 8 -62.48 -3.99 -37.65
C GLU A 8 -61.20 -4.71 -38.09
N LEU A 9 -61.25 -6.04 -38.26
CA LEU A 9 -60.13 -6.81 -38.83
C LEU A 9 -59.85 -6.42 -40.29
N LYS A 10 -60.89 -6.17 -41.11
CA LYS A 10 -60.71 -5.65 -42.49
C LYS A 10 -60.22 -4.21 -42.56
N ARG A 11 -60.36 -3.40 -41.50
CA ARG A 11 -59.81 -2.03 -41.46
C ARG A 11 -58.30 -1.99 -41.21
N ARG A 12 -57.68 -3.10 -40.75
CA ARG A 12 -56.24 -3.19 -40.47
C ARG A 12 -55.34 -3.19 -41.72
N ASP A 13 -55.88 -3.48 -42.90
CA ASP A 13 -55.15 -3.43 -44.18
C ASP A 13 -54.74 -1.99 -44.62
N ASN A 14 -55.24 -0.93 -43.98
CA ASN A 14 -54.93 0.46 -44.34
C ASN A 14 -53.85 1.14 -43.48
N PHE A 15 -53.22 0.44 -42.53
CA PHE A 15 -52.32 1.10 -41.57
C PHE A 15 -50.85 1.23 -42.00
N ASN A 16 -50.51 0.87 -43.24
CA ASN A 16 -49.14 1.04 -43.78
C ASN A 16 -49.00 2.08 -44.90
N THR A 17 -50.04 2.86 -45.21
CA THR A 17 -49.89 4.05 -46.07
C THR A 17 -50.88 5.14 -45.66
N PRO A 18 -50.46 6.41 -45.49
CA PRO A 18 -51.40 7.52 -45.33
C PRO A 18 -52.32 7.58 -46.56
N LYS A 19 -53.62 7.41 -46.35
CA LYS A 19 -54.65 7.78 -47.31
C LYS A 19 -54.82 9.30 -47.29
N ASP A 20 -53.84 10.00 -47.84
CA ASP A 20 -53.98 11.29 -48.51
C ASP A 20 -52.58 11.84 -48.76
N GLY A 21 -52.34 12.30 -49.98
CA GLY A 21 -51.08 12.94 -50.41
C GLY A 21 -50.85 14.32 -49.79
N THR A 22 -51.17 14.51 -48.51
CA THR A 22 -50.88 15.73 -47.75
C THR A 22 -49.79 15.44 -46.71
N ASN A 23 -48.64 16.06 -46.95
CA ASN A 23 -47.41 15.91 -46.18
C ASN A 23 -47.51 16.70 -44.86
N VAL A 24 -48.44 16.31 -43.98
CA VAL A 24 -48.54 16.86 -42.62
C VAL A 24 -47.65 16.04 -41.71
N GLN A 25 -46.49 16.60 -41.33
CA GLN A 25 -45.58 16.00 -40.34
C GLN A 25 -46.36 15.68 -39.06
N GLN A 26 -46.48 14.40 -38.71
CA GLN A 26 -47.03 14.00 -37.41
C GLN A 26 -46.15 14.57 -36.28
N PRO A 27 -46.75 15.11 -35.20
CA PRO A 27 -45.99 15.53 -34.04
C PRO A 27 -45.29 14.32 -33.42
N GLY A 28 -44.04 14.50 -32.98
CA GLY A 28 -43.28 13.46 -32.30
C GLY A 28 -43.88 13.08 -30.94
N CYS A 29 -43.47 11.93 -30.41
CA CYS A 29 -43.92 11.42 -29.13
C CYS A 29 -43.40 12.24 -27.93
N LEU A 30 -42.09 12.46 -27.86
CA LEU A 30 -41.38 13.20 -26.83
C LEU A 30 -41.04 14.63 -27.30
N VAL A 31 -40.85 14.80 -28.60
CA VAL A 31 -40.47 16.07 -29.23
C VAL A 31 -41.56 16.57 -30.18
N SER A 32 -41.58 17.88 -30.47
CA SER A 32 -42.62 18.47 -31.32
C SER A 32 -42.60 17.97 -32.77
N ASN A 33 -41.42 17.63 -33.32
CA ASN A 33 -41.24 17.10 -34.68
C ASN A 33 -40.23 15.95 -34.64
N VAL A 34 -40.43 14.91 -35.46
CA VAL A 34 -39.46 13.82 -35.63
C VAL A 34 -38.11 14.38 -36.07
N ARG A 35 -37.07 14.14 -35.26
CA ARG A 35 -35.69 14.57 -35.54
C ARG A 35 -34.84 13.32 -35.72
N CYS A 36 -34.59 12.90 -36.95
CA CYS A 36 -33.54 11.93 -37.20
C CYS A 36 -32.52 12.57 -38.16
N ASN A 37 -31.24 12.22 -38.02
CA ASN A 37 -30.20 12.76 -38.90
C ASN A 37 -30.26 12.07 -40.28
N PRO A 38 -30.77 12.71 -41.36
CA PRO A 38 -30.94 12.06 -42.65
C PRO A 38 -29.60 11.71 -43.32
N ASN A 39 -28.50 12.31 -42.85
CA ASN A 39 -27.15 12.07 -43.36
C ASN A 39 -26.41 10.98 -42.56
N ALA A 40 -26.97 10.46 -41.46
CA ALA A 40 -26.40 9.35 -40.70
C ALA A 40 -26.76 8.00 -41.33
N LYS A 41 -25.91 6.99 -41.12
CA LYS A 41 -26.26 5.59 -41.45
C LYS A 41 -27.52 5.20 -40.67
N LYS A 42 -28.45 4.54 -41.35
CA LYS A 42 -29.68 4.04 -40.73
C LYS A 42 -29.40 2.86 -39.82
N VAL A 43 -30.27 2.71 -38.81
CA VAL A 43 -30.37 1.53 -37.97
C VAL A 43 -31.55 0.70 -38.44
N TYR A 44 -31.35 -0.59 -38.68
CA TYR A 44 -32.36 -1.50 -39.19
C TYR A 44 -32.88 -2.41 -38.08
N LEU A 45 -34.17 -2.32 -37.75
CA LEU A 45 -34.81 -3.20 -36.78
C LEU A 45 -35.49 -4.37 -37.50
N ILE A 46 -35.10 -5.60 -37.18
CA ILE A 46 -35.74 -6.79 -37.69
C ILE A 46 -37.01 -7.05 -36.88
N GLN A 47 -38.15 -7.00 -37.56
CA GLN A 47 -39.47 -7.28 -37.02
C GLN A 47 -40.02 -8.57 -37.62
N ALA A 48 -40.40 -9.52 -36.76
CA ALA A 48 -41.03 -10.75 -37.19
C ALA A 48 -42.56 -10.56 -37.39
N ASP A 49 -43.24 -11.63 -37.76
CA ASP A 49 -44.67 -11.67 -38.06
C ASP A 49 -45.54 -12.07 -36.86
N TYR A 50 -45.10 -11.70 -35.65
CA TYR A 50 -45.85 -11.80 -34.40
C TYR A 50 -45.77 -10.51 -33.60
N PHE A 51 -46.85 -10.20 -32.88
CA PHE A 51 -47.22 -8.86 -32.44
C PHE A 51 -46.24 -8.25 -31.42
N ALA A 52 -45.69 -9.08 -30.52
CA ALA A 52 -44.67 -8.65 -29.56
C ALA A 52 -43.44 -8.02 -30.23
N THR A 53 -42.98 -8.57 -31.36
CA THR A 53 -41.83 -7.97 -32.08
C THR A 53 -42.14 -6.59 -32.65
N MET A 54 -43.39 -6.35 -33.04
CA MET A 54 -43.85 -5.06 -33.54
C MET A 54 -43.80 -4.02 -32.42
N VAL A 55 -44.25 -4.40 -31.22
CA VAL A 55 -44.18 -3.56 -30.00
C VAL A 55 -42.72 -3.20 -29.68
N ASN A 56 -41.83 -4.19 -29.60
CA ASN A 56 -40.42 -3.95 -29.29
C ASN A 56 -39.77 -3.01 -30.31
N ALA A 57 -39.99 -3.27 -31.60
CA ALA A 57 -39.45 -2.46 -32.69
C ALA A 57 -39.99 -1.03 -32.65
N GLN A 58 -41.29 -0.84 -32.38
CA GLN A 58 -41.91 0.47 -32.34
C GLN A 58 -41.39 1.32 -31.16
N VAL A 59 -41.30 0.73 -29.96
CA VAL A 59 -40.76 1.43 -28.77
C VAL A 59 -39.31 1.83 -29.02
N ALA A 60 -38.47 0.92 -29.54
CA ALA A 60 -37.08 1.24 -29.83
C ALA A 60 -36.94 2.30 -30.92
N LYS A 61 -37.75 2.24 -31.98
CA LYS A 61 -37.77 3.22 -33.06
C LYS A 61 -38.06 4.63 -32.55
N ILE A 62 -39.10 4.80 -31.71
CA ILE A 62 -39.45 6.11 -31.13
C ILE A 62 -38.25 6.69 -30.36
N VAL A 63 -37.62 5.90 -29.48
CA VAL A 63 -36.52 6.40 -28.64
C VAL A 63 -35.27 6.69 -29.47
N LEU A 64 -34.90 5.81 -30.39
CA LEU A 64 -33.74 5.99 -31.26
C LEU A 64 -33.88 7.24 -32.15
N GLU A 65 -35.07 7.46 -32.72
CA GLU A 65 -35.33 8.63 -33.55
C GLU A 65 -35.39 9.89 -32.69
N GLU A 66 -36.24 9.95 -31.67
CA GLU A 66 -36.54 11.22 -31.02
C GLU A 66 -35.53 11.65 -29.96
N GLU A 67 -34.93 10.71 -29.23
CA GLU A 67 -34.00 11.02 -28.14
C GLU A 67 -32.54 10.85 -28.55
N MET A 68 -32.25 10.02 -29.56
CA MET A 68 -30.88 9.75 -30.02
C MET A 68 -30.58 10.28 -31.42
N ASN A 69 -31.57 10.86 -32.11
CA ASN A 69 -31.44 11.46 -33.44
C ASN A 69 -30.92 10.46 -34.50
N GLN A 70 -31.21 9.17 -34.33
CA GLN A 70 -30.81 8.08 -35.24
C GLN A 70 -31.98 7.71 -36.14
N CYS A 71 -31.81 7.72 -37.46
CA CYS A 71 -32.88 7.30 -38.36
C CYS A 71 -33.02 5.77 -38.33
N VAL A 72 -34.25 5.29 -38.12
CA VAL A 72 -34.53 3.85 -37.97
C VAL A 72 -35.46 3.35 -39.07
N GLU A 73 -35.10 2.23 -39.68
CA GLU A 73 -35.94 1.53 -40.65
C GLU A 73 -36.33 0.15 -40.10
N VAL A 74 -37.60 -0.20 -40.18
CA VAL A 74 -38.10 -1.49 -39.71
C VAL A 74 -38.23 -2.42 -40.89
N ILE A 75 -37.50 -3.54 -40.86
CA ILE A 75 -37.54 -4.56 -41.90
C ILE A 75 -38.37 -5.74 -41.39
N ARG A 76 -39.47 -6.03 -42.09
CA ARG A 76 -40.32 -7.18 -41.77
C ARG A 76 -39.78 -8.46 -42.40
N LEU A 77 -39.24 -9.36 -41.60
CA LEU A 77 -38.70 -10.65 -42.05
C LEU A 77 -38.95 -11.75 -41.01
N PRO A 78 -39.16 -13.02 -41.45
CA PRO A 78 -39.07 -14.16 -40.55
C PRO A 78 -37.71 -14.20 -39.84
N ILE A 79 -37.69 -14.69 -38.60
CA ILE A 79 -36.48 -14.68 -37.74
C ILE A 79 -35.26 -15.29 -38.44
N ASP A 80 -35.39 -16.44 -39.10
CA ASP A 80 -34.25 -17.10 -39.75
C ASP A 80 -33.69 -16.27 -40.91
N LYS A 81 -34.56 -15.58 -41.67
CA LYS A 81 -34.14 -14.64 -42.73
C LYS A 81 -33.54 -13.36 -42.16
N GLY A 82 -34.06 -12.90 -41.03
CA GLY A 82 -33.46 -11.82 -40.25
C GLY A 82 -32.03 -12.14 -39.83
N LEU A 83 -31.80 -13.33 -39.26
CA LEU A 83 -30.47 -13.78 -38.84
C LEU A 83 -29.51 -13.92 -40.04
N GLU A 84 -29.95 -14.49 -41.16
CA GLU A 84 -29.16 -14.56 -42.39
C GLU A 84 -28.76 -13.17 -42.90
N LEU A 85 -29.70 -12.22 -42.90
CA LEU A 85 -29.45 -10.84 -43.32
C LEU A 85 -28.46 -10.14 -42.38
N MET A 86 -28.68 -10.25 -41.08
CA MET A 86 -27.80 -9.69 -40.04
C MET A 86 -26.38 -10.25 -40.15
N ALA A 87 -26.23 -11.56 -40.32
CA ALA A 87 -24.93 -12.21 -40.40
C ALA A 87 -24.16 -11.86 -41.69
N SER A 88 -24.86 -11.67 -42.81
CA SER A 88 -24.23 -11.36 -44.10
C SER A 88 -23.90 -9.88 -44.28
N ASN A 89 -24.77 -8.98 -43.83
CA ASN A 89 -24.66 -7.54 -44.06
C ASN A 89 -24.31 -6.71 -42.82
N GLY A 90 -24.25 -7.35 -41.64
CA GLY A 90 -23.99 -6.69 -40.37
C GLY A 90 -22.65 -5.96 -40.25
N HIS A 91 -21.71 -6.21 -41.17
CA HIS A 91 -20.43 -5.50 -41.26
C HIS A 91 -20.53 -4.11 -41.93
N ASN A 92 -21.63 -3.80 -42.61
CA ASN A 92 -21.79 -2.53 -43.33
C ASN A 92 -22.83 -1.62 -42.70
N GLU A 93 -23.88 -2.24 -42.16
CA GLU A 93 -25.06 -1.60 -41.59
C GLU A 93 -25.37 -2.15 -40.20
N MET A 94 -26.03 -1.34 -39.39
CA MET A 94 -26.42 -1.73 -38.04
C MET A 94 -27.81 -2.38 -38.08
N TYR A 95 -27.88 -3.65 -37.69
CA TYR A 95 -29.13 -4.38 -37.55
C TYR A 95 -29.36 -4.76 -36.09
N ALA A 96 -30.62 -4.77 -35.66
CA ALA A 96 -31.00 -5.29 -34.35
C ALA A 96 -32.29 -6.11 -34.42
N MET A 97 -32.30 -7.24 -33.72
CA MET A 97 -33.47 -8.08 -33.46
C MET A 97 -33.73 -8.03 -31.96
N LEU A 98 -34.83 -7.40 -31.58
CA LEU A 98 -35.08 -7.06 -30.17
C LEU A 98 -35.74 -8.18 -29.38
N GLU A 99 -36.25 -9.21 -30.06
CA GLU A 99 -36.82 -10.39 -29.41
C GLU A 99 -36.34 -11.66 -30.08
N TYR A 100 -35.55 -12.43 -29.34
CA TYR A 100 -34.98 -13.68 -29.78
C TYR A 100 -35.16 -14.75 -28.70
N TRP A 101 -35.87 -15.81 -29.09
CA TRP A 101 -36.14 -17.02 -28.31
C TRP A 101 -34.98 -17.99 -28.50
N TYR A 102 -33.99 -17.94 -27.61
CA TYR A 102 -32.69 -18.58 -27.83
C TYR A 102 -32.67 -20.06 -27.44
N LEU A 103 -33.47 -20.49 -26.45
CA LEU A 103 -33.54 -21.90 -26.06
C LEU A 103 -34.29 -22.73 -27.10
N SER A 104 -35.35 -22.19 -27.70
CA SER A 104 -36.04 -22.85 -28.81
C SER A 104 -35.27 -22.77 -30.14
N ARG A 105 -34.24 -21.92 -30.24
CA ARG A 105 -33.38 -21.73 -31.42
C ARG A 105 -31.88 -21.87 -31.10
N LYS A 106 -31.50 -22.83 -30.25
CA LYS A 106 -30.10 -23.02 -29.80
C LYS A 106 -29.16 -23.24 -30.97
N PHE A 107 -29.58 -24.00 -31.98
CA PHE A 107 -28.75 -24.25 -33.17
C PHE A 107 -28.34 -22.94 -33.88
N GLN A 108 -29.32 -22.08 -34.18
CA GLN A 108 -29.06 -20.79 -34.83
C GLN A 108 -28.22 -19.87 -33.93
N TYR A 109 -28.48 -19.87 -32.63
CA TYR A 109 -27.70 -19.08 -31.67
C TYR A 109 -26.23 -19.52 -31.64
N MET A 110 -25.97 -20.82 -31.49
CA MET A 110 -24.62 -21.38 -31.53
C MET A 110 -23.92 -21.10 -32.86
N LYS A 111 -24.65 -21.20 -33.98
CA LYS A 111 -24.12 -20.94 -35.32
C LYS A 111 -23.67 -19.48 -35.47
N TYR A 112 -24.58 -18.52 -35.28
CA TYR A 112 -24.33 -17.12 -35.62
C TYR A 112 -23.63 -16.32 -34.53
N VAL A 113 -23.93 -16.59 -33.25
CA VAL A 113 -23.41 -15.82 -32.11
C VAL A 113 -22.12 -16.44 -31.56
N GLU A 114 -22.12 -17.74 -31.26
CA GLU A 114 -20.97 -18.37 -30.59
C GLU A 114 -19.86 -18.77 -31.56
N SER A 115 -20.24 -19.44 -32.66
CA SER A 115 -19.28 -20.04 -33.61
C SER A 115 -18.80 -19.03 -34.65
N GLN A 116 -19.72 -18.45 -35.43
CA GLN A 116 -19.38 -17.49 -36.49
C GLN A 116 -19.08 -16.09 -35.96
N LYS A 117 -19.67 -15.71 -34.82
CA LYS A 117 -19.58 -14.36 -34.23
C LYS A 117 -19.97 -13.25 -35.21
N SER A 118 -20.83 -13.58 -36.18
CA SER A 118 -21.37 -12.64 -37.16
C SER A 118 -22.55 -11.83 -36.60
N ILE A 119 -23.03 -12.21 -35.42
CA ILE A 119 -24.09 -11.54 -34.65
C ILE A 119 -23.62 -11.49 -33.19
N ILE A 120 -23.94 -10.40 -32.50
CA ILE A 120 -23.57 -10.15 -31.10
C ILE A 120 -24.83 -10.28 -30.22
N ASP A 121 -24.69 -10.96 -29.07
CA ASP A 121 -25.69 -10.95 -28.00
C ASP A 121 -25.66 -9.61 -27.26
N ALA A 122 -26.73 -8.82 -27.38
CA ALA A 122 -26.90 -7.52 -26.70
C ALA A 122 -27.60 -7.66 -25.33
N GLY A 123 -27.64 -8.88 -24.78
CA GLY A 123 -28.20 -9.19 -23.49
C GLY A 123 -29.72 -9.36 -23.52
N ASN A 124 -30.30 -9.41 -22.32
CA ASN A 124 -31.71 -9.75 -22.13
C ASN A 124 -32.63 -8.56 -22.46
N LEU A 125 -33.72 -8.82 -23.16
CA LEU A 125 -34.84 -7.89 -23.35
C LEU A 125 -35.56 -7.60 -22.03
N GLY A 126 -35.60 -8.58 -21.10
CA GLY A 126 -36.30 -8.48 -19.81
C GLY A 126 -37.69 -9.12 -19.81
N VAL A 127 -38.24 -9.39 -20.99
CA VAL A 127 -39.49 -10.16 -21.16
C VAL A 127 -39.24 -11.63 -20.85
N PHE A 128 -40.02 -12.17 -19.92
CA PHE A 128 -40.07 -13.59 -19.59
C PHE A 128 -41.07 -14.30 -20.50
N GLY A 129 -40.56 -15.15 -21.38
CA GLY A 129 -41.30 -15.82 -22.44
C GLY A 129 -41.45 -17.34 -22.24
N LYS A 130 -42.59 -17.88 -22.66
CA LYS A 130 -42.83 -19.32 -22.81
C LYS A 130 -43.70 -19.60 -24.04
N HIS A 131 -43.33 -20.53 -24.91
CA HIS A 131 -44.25 -21.11 -25.90
C HIS A 131 -44.94 -22.34 -25.31
N GLY A 132 -46.14 -22.69 -25.77
CA GLY A 132 -46.84 -23.84 -25.21
C GLY A 132 -48.13 -24.18 -25.92
N TRP A 133 -48.73 -25.26 -25.43
CA TRP A 133 -50.02 -25.76 -25.90
C TRP A 133 -51.09 -25.36 -24.91
N PHE A 134 -52.23 -24.88 -25.43
CA PHE A 134 -53.31 -24.36 -24.63
C PHE A 134 -54.65 -24.90 -25.10
N ILE A 135 -55.59 -24.96 -24.16
CA ILE A 135 -57.00 -25.23 -24.40
C ILE A 135 -57.87 -24.12 -23.79
N LEU A 136 -59.12 -24.05 -24.24
CA LEU A 136 -60.14 -23.19 -23.62
C LEU A 136 -60.61 -23.83 -22.30
N SER A 137 -60.71 -23.04 -21.22
CA SER A 137 -61.03 -23.58 -19.88
C SER A 137 -62.34 -24.40 -19.83
N HIS A 138 -63.36 -24.02 -20.61
CA HIS A 138 -64.65 -24.73 -20.65
C HIS A 138 -64.55 -26.17 -21.19
N MET A 139 -63.45 -26.52 -21.86
CA MET A 139 -63.21 -27.88 -22.33
C MET A 139 -63.01 -28.85 -21.17
N LEU A 140 -62.48 -28.40 -20.03
CA LEU A 140 -62.31 -29.25 -18.84
C LEU A 140 -63.65 -29.61 -18.18
N ASP A 141 -64.66 -28.76 -18.32
CA ASP A 141 -66.00 -29.05 -17.81
C ASP A 141 -66.66 -30.19 -18.61
N GLN A 142 -66.32 -30.29 -19.91
CA GLN A 142 -66.88 -31.28 -20.83
C GLN A 142 -66.03 -32.56 -20.89
N TYR A 143 -64.71 -32.43 -20.74
CA TYR A 143 -63.75 -33.52 -20.82
C TYR A 143 -62.64 -33.34 -19.77
N PRO A 144 -62.89 -33.72 -18.50
CA PRO A 144 -61.88 -33.64 -17.45
C PRO A 144 -60.61 -34.43 -17.81
N GLY A 145 -59.45 -33.79 -17.71
CA GLY A 145 -58.15 -34.40 -18.05
C GLY A 145 -57.69 -34.21 -19.49
N ILE A 146 -58.46 -33.51 -20.35
CA ILE A 146 -58.03 -33.18 -21.72
C ILE A 146 -56.77 -32.27 -21.73
N ASP A 147 -56.43 -31.62 -20.62
CA ASP A 147 -55.22 -30.83 -20.43
C ASP A 147 -53.94 -31.66 -20.24
N VAL A 148 -54.00 -33.00 -20.25
CA VAL A 148 -52.82 -33.86 -20.12
C VAL A 148 -52.50 -34.55 -21.44
N TYR A 149 -51.25 -34.45 -21.91
CA TYR A 149 -50.85 -34.90 -23.25
C TYR A 149 -51.19 -36.37 -23.58
N ARG A 150 -51.16 -37.24 -22.57
CA ARG A 150 -51.41 -38.69 -22.75
C ARG A 150 -52.81 -38.97 -23.28
N GLU A 151 -53.75 -38.09 -22.97
CA GLU A 151 -55.13 -38.23 -23.39
C GLU A 151 -55.26 -38.16 -24.91
N TYR A 152 -54.42 -37.36 -25.58
CA TYR A 152 -54.41 -37.26 -27.04
C TYR A 152 -53.95 -38.53 -27.77
N ARG A 153 -53.59 -39.60 -27.06
CA ARG A 153 -53.35 -40.94 -27.66
C ARG A 153 -54.63 -41.72 -27.90
N THR A 154 -55.74 -41.32 -27.26
CA THR A 154 -57.01 -42.03 -27.31
C THR A 154 -57.82 -41.64 -28.55
N ASP A 155 -58.64 -42.56 -29.07
CA ASP A 155 -59.60 -42.25 -30.13
C ASP A 155 -60.68 -41.28 -29.64
N THR A 156 -60.96 -41.27 -28.33
CA THR A 156 -61.94 -40.39 -27.72
C THR A 156 -61.50 -38.94 -27.80
N ALA A 157 -60.26 -38.64 -27.39
CA ALA A 157 -59.70 -37.29 -27.49
C ALA A 157 -59.55 -36.84 -28.95
N ALA A 158 -59.10 -37.76 -29.83
CA ALA A 158 -59.00 -37.49 -31.26
C ALA A 158 -60.35 -37.07 -31.86
N LYS A 159 -61.44 -37.80 -31.54
CA LYS A 159 -62.80 -37.46 -32.00
C LYS A 159 -63.33 -36.18 -31.36
N TYR A 160 -63.03 -35.91 -30.09
CA TYR A 160 -63.46 -34.68 -29.41
C TYR A 160 -62.83 -33.42 -30.03
N LEU A 161 -61.57 -33.53 -30.46
CA LEU A 161 -60.82 -32.43 -31.08
C LEU A 161 -60.95 -32.40 -32.61
N ALA A 162 -61.58 -33.39 -33.23
CA ALA A 162 -61.68 -33.50 -34.67
C ALA A 162 -62.39 -32.30 -35.32
N GLU A 163 -61.92 -31.87 -36.48
CA GLU A 163 -62.57 -30.79 -37.25
C GLU A 163 -63.94 -31.20 -37.80
N ASN A 164 -64.06 -32.46 -38.20
CA ASN A 164 -65.27 -33.06 -38.71
C ASN A 164 -65.48 -34.45 -38.10
N SER A 165 -66.73 -34.91 -38.05
CA SER A 165 -67.09 -36.20 -37.43
C SER A 165 -66.49 -37.43 -38.12
N SER A 166 -65.95 -37.27 -39.33
CA SER A 166 -65.29 -38.30 -40.13
C SER A 166 -63.79 -38.44 -39.86
N SER A 167 -63.17 -37.48 -39.17
CA SER A 167 -61.74 -37.52 -38.88
C SER A 167 -61.43 -38.50 -37.74
N ASN A 168 -60.36 -39.27 -37.91
CA ASN A 168 -59.82 -40.16 -36.88
C ASN A 168 -58.64 -39.53 -36.11
N VAL A 169 -58.35 -38.25 -36.35
CA VAL A 169 -57.30 -37.46 -35.69
C VAL A 169 -57.88 -36.15 -35.15
N GLY A 170 -57.38 -35.72 -34.00
CA GLY A 170 -57.74 -34.45 -33.37
C GLY A 170 -57.05 -33.27 -34.05
N ARG A 171 -57.76 -32.15 -34.16
CA ARG A 171 -57.22 -30.92 -34.75
C ARG A 171 -56.37 -30.16 -33.73
N PHE A 172 -55.14 -29.83 -34.12
CA PHE A 172 -54.25 -28.93 -33.40
C PHE A 172 -54.07 -27.64 -34.21
N ILE A 173 -54.48 -26.49 -33.67
CA ILE A 173 -54.25 -25.19 -34.32
C ILE A 173 -52.78 -24.81 -34.09
N GLY A 174 -51.97 -24.99 -35.14
CA GLY A 174 -50.52 -24.87 -35.08
C GLY A 174 -49.98 -23.45 -35.22
N PRO A 175 -48.67 -23.28 -35.00
CA PRO A 175 -47.96 -22.03 -35.24
C PRO A 175 -47.92 -21.66 -36.74
N SER A 176 -47.37 -20.50 -37.06
CA SER A 176 -47.02 -20.15 -38.43
C SER A 176 -45.97 -21.10 -39.01
N ILE A 177 -46.02 -21.36 -40.32
CA ILE A 177 -44.94 -22.04 -41.05
C ILE A 177 -43.62 -21.25 -41.05
N THR A 178 -43.66 -19.95 -40.76
CA THR A 178 -42.48 -19.08 -40.65
C THR A 178 -41.87 -19.08 -39.25
N TRP A 179 -42.55 -19.67 -38.27
CA TRP A 179 -42.08 -19.76 -36.89
C TRP A 179 -41.33 -21.06 -36.65
N VAL A 180 -40.36 -21.03 -35.75
CA VAL A 180 -39.76 -22.27 -35.27
C VAL A 180 -40.80 -23.02 -34.46
N SER A 181 -41.00 -24.28 -34.80
CA SER A 181 -42.07 -25.12 -34.29
C SER A 181 -41.59 -26.55 -34.20
N TYR A 182 -41.99 -27.24 -33.13
CA TYR A 182 -41.60 -28.62 -32.84
C TYR A 182 -42.83 -29.52 -32.70
N GLU A 183 -44.03 -29.01 -33.01
CA GLU A 183 -45.32 -29.69 -32.84
C GLU A 183 -45.34 -31.05 -33.55
N ASN A 184 -44.88 -31.13 -34.79
CA ASN A 184 -44.81 -32.39 -35.52
C ASN A 184 -43.87 -33.40 -34.85
N GLN A 185 -42.75 -32.95 -34.27
CA GLN A 185 -41.81 -33.82 -33.57
C GLN A 185 -42.44 -34.32 -32.27
N ILE A 186 -42.98 -33.41 -31.45
CA ILE A 186 -43.62 -33.71 -30.18
C ILE A 186 -44.79 -34.68 -30.37
N ILE A 187 -45.67 -34.43 -31.36
CA ILE A 187 -46.80 -35.28 -31.70
C ILE A 187 -46.34 -36.68 -32.12
N SER A 188 -45.34 -36.76 -33.01
CA SER A 188 -44.81 -38.04 -33.49
C SER A 188 -44.15 -38.85 -32.36
N ASN A 189 -43.22 -38.23 -31.62
CA ASN A 189 -42.43 -38.90 -30.59
C ASN A 189 -43.29 -39.34 -29.40
N LEU A 190 -44.29 -38.52 -29.02
CA LEU A 190 -45.26 -38.88 -27.98
C LEU A 190 -46.41 -39.73 -28.49
N LYS A 191 -46.46 -40.05 -29.80
CA LYS A 191 -47.48 -40.89 -30.45
C LYS A 191 -48.90 -40.36 -30.25
N LEU A 192 -49.09 -39.05 -30.43
CA LEU A 192 -50.37 -38.38 -30.25
C LEU A 192 -51.19 -38.46 -31.54
N LYS A 193 -52.49 -38.70 -31.42
CA LYS A 193 -53.44 -38.75 -32.54
C LYS A 193 -53.91 -37.34 -32.91
N LEU A 194 -52.96 -36.47 -33.23
CA LEU A 194 -53.19 -35.07 -33.56
C LEU A 194 -52.64 -34.72 -34.94
N GLU A 195 -53.30 -33.80 -35.63
CA GLU A 195 -52.82 -33.21 -36.87
C GLU A 195 -52.67 -31.69 -36.72
N VAL A 196 -51.49 -31.18 -37.10
CA VAL A 196 -51.15 -29.76 -36.98
C VAL A 196 -51.67 -28.97 -38.17
N GLN A 197 -52.55 -28.02 -37.90
CA GLN A 197 -53.00 -27.03 -38.86
C GLN A 197 -52.17 -25.76 -38.73
N PHE A 198 -51.07 -25.68 -39.48
CA PHE A 198 -50.21 -24.50 -39.49
C PHE A 198 -50.92 -23.27 -40.06
N ALA A 199 -50.69 -22.12 -39.43
CA ALA A 199 -51.10 -20.84 -39.97
C ALA A 199 -50.26 -20.49 -41.21
N ARG A 200 -50.93 -19.96 -42.24
CA ARG A 200 -50.31 -19.66 -43.55
C ARG A 200 -50.65 -18.27 -44.06
N SER A 201 -51.46 -17.50 -43.33
CA SER A 201 -51.78 -16.13 -43.69
C SER A 201 -50.54 -15.22 -43.61
N ARG A 202 -50.69 -13.98 -44.12
CA ARG A 202 -49.66 -12.93 -43.98
C ARG A 202 -49.57 -12.39 -42.55
N GLU A 203 -50.61 -12.57 -41.75
CA GLU A 203 -50.71 -12.18 -40.34
C GLU A 203 -51.03 -13.45 -39.51
N PRO A 204 -50.05 -14.35 -39.35
CA PRO A 204 -50.31 -15.70 -38.86
C PRO A 204 -50.81 -15.72 -37.42
N GLU A 205 -50.35 -14.80 -36.57
CA GLU A 205 -50.86 -14.67 -35.21
C GLU A 205 -52.34 -14.31 -35.19
N GLU A 206 -52.80 -13.39 -36.05
CA GLU A 206 -54.21 -13.02 -36.14
C GLU A 206 -55.07 -14.21 -36.62
N GLU A 207 -54.54 -15.05 -37.51
CA GLU A 207 -55.21 -16.29 -37.93
C GLU A 207 -55.41 -17.25 -36.74
N ILE A 208 -54.37 -17.47 -35.94
CA ILE A 208 -54.42 -18.34 -34.75
C ILE A 208 -55.40 -17.77 -33.74
N VAL A 209 -55.24 -16.50 -33.36
CA VAL A 209 -56.11 -15.81 -32.39
C VAL A 209 -57.56 -15.81 -32.87
N GLY A 210 -57.81 -15.54 -34.15
CA GLY A 210 -59.14 -15.55 -34.74
C GLY A 210 -59.83 -16.91 -34.64
N LYS A 211 -59.11 -18.01 -34.90
CA LYS A 211 -59.63 -19.38 -34.71
C LYS A 211 -59.96 -19.67 -33.25
N VAL A 212 -59.12 -19.26 -32.31
CA VAL A 212 -59.33 -19.45 -30.86
C VAL A 212 -60.55 -18.65 -30.38
N LEU A 213 -60.66 -17.38 -30.78
CA LEU A 213 -61.80 -16.53 -30.41
C LEU A 213 -63.11 -17.02 -31.03
N SER A 214 -63.09 -17.51 -32.27
CA SER A 214 -64.25 -18.13 -32.91
C SER A 214 -64.69 -19.40 -32.17
N ALA A 215 -63.74 -20.25 -31.77
CA ALA A 215 -64.04 -21.45 -30.98
C ALA A 215 -64.63 -21.09 -29.61
N LYS A 216 -64.06 -20.09 -28.93
CA LYS A 216 -64.62 -19.54 -27.68
C LYS A 216 -66.05 -19.05 -27.85
N ALA A 217 -66.31 -18.24 -28.89
CA ALA A 217 -67.63 -17.68 -29.14
C ALA A 217 -68.68 -18.77 -29.41
N ARG A 218 -68.28 -19.86 -30.07
CA ARG A 218 -69.14 -21.02 -30.36
C ARG A 218 -69.17 -22.06 -29.25
N LYS A 219 -68.41 -21.86 -28.15
CA LYS A 219 -68.16 -22.86 -27.10
C LYS A 219 -67.69 -24.22 -27.65
N SER A 220 -66.97 -24.22 -28.77
CA SER A 220 -66.42 -25.42 -29.39
C SER A 220 -65.01 -25.72 -28.86
N THR A 221 -64.42 -26.83 -29.30
CA THR A 221 -63.06 -27.23 -28.92
C THR A 221 -61.99 -26.43 -29.65
N ALA A 222 -60.91 -26.14 -28.94
CA ALA A 222 -59.68 -25.56 -29.49
C ALA A 222 -58.48 -26.01 -28.65
N LEU A 223 -57.66 -26.88 -29.24
CA LEU A 223 -56.30 -27.18 -28.81
C LEU A 223 -55.36 -26.42 -29.75
N PHE A 224 -54.46 -25.61 -29.20
CA PHE A 224 -53.68 -24.68 -30.03
C PHE A 224 -52.33 -24.31 -29.43
N TYR A 225 -51.43 -23.88 -30.32
CA TYR A 225 -50.15 -23.27 -29.97
C TYR A 225 -50.33 -21.78 -29.65
N LEU A 226 -49.70 -21.32 -28.56
CA LEU A 226 -49.55 -19.89 -28.29
C LEU A 226 -48.24 -19.64 -27.52
N TRP A 227 -47.96 -18.38 -27.26
CA TRP A 227 -46.83 -17.91 -26.47
C TRP A 227 -47.29 -16.94 -25.39
N TYR A 228 -46.55 -16.90 -24.29
CA TYR A 228 -46.65 -15.97 -23.18
C TYR A 228 -45.39 -15.08 -23.20
N PRO A 229 -45.47 -13.77 -22.90
CA PRO A 229 -46.66 -13.04 -22.43
C PRO A 229 -47.51 -12.50 -23.58
N HIS A 230 -48.83 -12.71 -23.55
CA HIS A 230 -49.71 -12.30 -24.66
C HIS A 230 -51.03 -11.71 -24.14
N TYR A 231 -51.57 -10.73 -24.86
CA TYR A 231 -52.84 -10.09 -24.50
C TYR A 231 -54.03 -11.08 -24.41
N LEU A 232 -53.98 -12.23 -25.11
CA LEU A 232 -55.10 -13.17 -25.19
C LEU A 232 -55.43 -13.78 -23.82
N PHE A 233 -54.43 -13.96 -22.94
CA PHE A 233 -54.62 -14.48 -21.58
C PHE A 233 -55.50 -13.59 -20.69
N HIS A 234 -55.64 -12.30 -21.01
CA HIS A 234 -56.51 -11.39 -20.27
C HIS A 234 -57.97 -11.45 -20.73
N ILE A 235 -58.20 -11.80 -21.99
CA ILE A 235 -59.55 -11.84 -22.59
C ILE A 235 -60.12 -13.25 -22.68
N VAL A 236 -59.29 -14.29 -22.63
CA VAL A 236 -59.71 -15.68 -22.68
C VAL A 236 -59.12 -16.44 -21.50
N GLN A 237 -59.96 -17.18 -20.79
CA GLN A 237 -59.49 -18.11 -19.77
C GLN A 237 -58.90 -19.35 -20.44
N LEU A 238 -57.58 -19.37 -20.55
CA LEU A 238 -56.81 -20.47 -21.13
C LEU A 238 -56.28 -21.39 -20.05
N LYS A 239 -56.10 -22.66 -20.40
CA LYS A 239 -55.40 -23.65 -19.57
C LYS A 239 -54.22 -24.21 -20.34
N ASP A 240 -53.08 -24.31 -19.67
CA ASP A 240 -51.92 -25.02 -20.18
C ASP A 240 -52.25 -26.49 -20.40
N VAL A 241 -51.65 -27.05 -21.44
CA VAL A 241 -51.60 -28.49 -21.66
C VAL A 241 -50.28 -29.01 -21.12
N TYR A 242 -50.35 -29.94 -20.18
CA TYR A 242 -49.19 -30.55 -19.55
C TYR A 242 -48.57 -31.59 -20.48
N LEU A 243 -47.51 -31.20 -21.18
CA LEU A 243 -46.54 -32.08 -21.86
C LEU A 243 -45.54 -32.66 -20.85
N PRO A 244 -44.72 -33.68 -21.20
CA PRO A 244 -43.59 -34.08 -20.36
C PRO A 244 -42.72 -32.88 -20.03
N ALA A 245 -42.33 -32.70 -18.77
CA ALA A 245 -41.64 -31.48 -18.34
C ALA A 245 -40.36 -31.21 -19.14
N TYR A 246 -40.08 -29.92 -19.35
CA TYR A 246 -38.82 -29.47 -19.94
C TYR A 246 -37.60 -30.06 -19.23
N SER A 247 -36.58 -30.43 -20.02
CA SER A 247 -35.23 -30.70 -19.53
C SER A 247 -34.17 -30.25 -20.53
N ASP A 248 -32.99 -29.88 -20.03
CA ASP A 248 -31.83 -29.56 -20.88
C ASP A 248 -31.41 -30.72 -21.79
N SER A 249 -31.59 -31.97 -21.31
CA SER A 249 -31.28 -33.18 -22.09
C SER A 249 -32.24 -33.38 -23.26
N CYS A 250 -33.48 -32.92 -23.14
CA CYS A 250 -34.45 -32.95 -24.24
C CYS A 250 -34.15 -31.83 -25.24
N TRP A 251 -33.86 -30.61 -24.77
CA TRP A 251 -33.59 -29.43 -25.60
C TRP A 251 -32.11 -29.24 -25.97
N THR A 252 -31.43 -30.32 -26.37
CA THR A 252 -30.09 -30.23 -26.95
C THR A 252 -30.17 -29.80 -28.42
N VAL A 253 -29.09 -29.20 -28.94
CA VAL A 253 -29.00 -28.87 -30.38
C VAL A 253 -29.15 -30.12 -31.24
N TYR A 254 -28.54 -31.24 -30.81
CA TYR A 254 -28.67 -32.51 -31.50
C TYR A 254 -30.15 -32.93 -31.64
N ASN A 255 -30.91 -32.92 -30.54
CA ASN A 255 -32.30 -33.33 -30.56
C ASN A 255 -33.19 -32.42 -31.42
N GLN A 256 -32.96 -31.09 -31.35
CA GLN A 256 -33.69 -30.12 -32.18
C GLN A 256 -33.50 -30.39 -33.69
N GLN A 257 -32.30 -30.78 -34.10
CA GLN A 257 -31.97 -31.04 -35.50
C GLN A 257 -32.38 -32.43 -36.00
N HIS A 258 -32.46 -33.42 -35.11
CA HIS A 258 -32.72 -34.82 -35.47
C HIS A 258 -34.16 -35.28 -35.23
N GLY A 259 -35.07 -34.36 -34.91
CA GLY A 259 -36.47 -34.72 -34.75
C GLY A 259 -36.79 -35.39 -33.41
N LEU A 260 -35.96 -35.22 -32.37
CA LEU A 260 -36.01 -36.00 -31.13
C LEU A 260 -36.70 -35.28 -29.96
N ILE A 261 -37.32 -34.12 -30.21
CA ILE A 261 -38.00 -33.37 -29.15
C ILE A 261 -39.32 -34.04 -28.77
N ASP A 262 -39.48 -34.38 -27.49
CA ASP A 262 -40.67 -35.05 -26.94
C ASP A 262 -41.14 -34.46 -25.58
N CYS A 263 -40.65 -33.27 -25.23
CA CYS A 263 -40.96 -32.59 -23.97
C CYS A 263 -41.53 -31.17 -24.19
N ASP A 264 -41.99 -30.54 -23.11
CA ASP A 264 -42.53 -29.18 -23.10
C ASP A 264 -41.45 -28.15 -23.44
N TYR A 265 -41.89 -27.00 -23.94
CA TYR A 265 -41.02 -25.88 -24.28
C TYR A 265 -40.34 -25.26 -23.04
N PRO A 266 -39.13 -24.73 -23.20
CA PRO A 266 -38.44 -23.98 -22.17
C PRO A 266 -39.18 -22.68 -21.83
N THR A 267 -38.98 -22.24 -20.59
CA THR A 267 -39.21 -20.84 -20.20
C THR A 267 -37.88 -20.09 -20.27
N GLU A 268 -37.87 -18.90 -20.88
CA GLU A 268 -36.65 -18.11 -21.06
C GLU A 268 -36.89 -16.61 -20.90
N ILE A 269 -35.83 -15.88 -20.53
CA ILE A 269 -35.81 -14.42 -20.71
C ILE A 269 -35.32 -14.17 -22.13
N LEU A 270 -36.13 -13.45 -22.90
CA LEU A 270 -35.86 -13.20 -24.32
C LEU A 270 -34.61 -12.36 -24.49
N LYS A 271 -33.83 -12.64 -25.54
CA LYS A 271 -32.58 -11.95 -25.85
C LYS A 271 -32.77 -10.91 -26.95
N LYS A 272 -31.84 -9.97 -27.00
CA LYS A 272 -31.66 -9.03 -28.11
C LYS A 272 -30.38 -9.41 -28.84
N LEU A 273 -30.44 -9.45 -30.16
CA LEU A 273 -29.29 -9.71 -31.01
C LEU A 273 -29.03 -8.48 -31.86
N ILE A 274 -27.76 -8.13 -32.05
CA ILE A 274 -27.34 -7.02 -32.91
C ILE A 274 -26.26 -7.47 -33.88
N SER A 275 -26.12 -6.79 -35.01
CA SER A 275 -24.92 -6.96 -35.84
C SER A 275 -23.68 -6.37 -35.14
N PRO A 276 -22.47 -6.78 -35.54
CA PRO A 276 -21.25 -6.11 -35.12
C PRO A 276 -21.32 -4.60 -35.37
N ASP A 277 -20.99 -3.79 -34.35
CA ASP A 277 -21.04 -2.34 -34.49
C ASP A 277 -19.95 -1.87 -35.46
N THR A 278 -20.38 -1.54 -36.68
CA THR A 278 -19.55 -1.01 -37.76
C THR A 278 -19.74 0.49 -37.94
N THR A 279 -20.56 1.10 -37.09
CA THR A 279 -20.79 2.55 -37.04
C THR A 279 -19.85 3.27 -36.06
N ASN A 280 -19.12 2.50 -35.23
CA ASN A 280 -18.27 3.02 -34.15
C ASN A 280 -19.05 4.01 -33.26
N ASN A 281 -20.33 3.71 -33.02
CA ASN A 281 -21.25 4.58 -32.31
C ASN A 281 -21.53 3.98 -30.93
N PRO A 282 -20.71 4.33 -29.91
CA PRO A 282 -20.86 3.78 -28.56
C PRO A 282 -22.24 4.09 -27.96
N ALA A 283 -22.91 5.14 -28.44
CA ALA A 283 -24.26 5.47 -27.99
C ALA A 283 -25.30 4.43 -28.43
N LEU A 284 -25.20 3.94 -29.68
CA LEU A 284 -26.08 2.89 -30.19
C LEU A 284 -25.86 1.56 -29.47
N LEU A 285 -24.59 1.20 -29.23
CA LEU A 285 -24.27 -0.01 -28.47
C LEU A 285 -24.80 0.05 -27.04
N HIS A 286 -24.64 1.20 -26.35
CA HIS A 286 -25.22 1.43 -25.03
C HIS A 286 -26.74 1.26 -25.06
N PHE A 287 -27.41 1.85 -26.05
CA PHE A 287 -28.86 1.72 -26.20
C PHE A 287 -29.31 0.27 -26.30
N PHE A 288 -28.79 -0.51 -27.24
CA PHE A 288 -29.25 -1.90 -27.40
C PHE A 288 -28.93 -2.78 -26.20
N ASN A 289 -27.79 -2.57 -25.55
CA ASN A 289 -27.45 -3.29 -24.33
C ASN A 289 -28.41 -2.96 -23.18
N LYS A 290 -28.84 -1.70 -23.06
CA LYS A 290 -29.71 -1.22 -21.97
C LYS A 290 -31.20 -1.33 -22.26
N PHE A 291 -31.61 -1.32 -23.52
CA PHE A 291 -33.00 -1.40 -23.95
C PHE A 291 -33.66 -2.64 -23.34
N SER A 292 -34.50 -2.43 -22.34
CA SER A 292 -35.11 -3.54 -21.60
C SER A 292 -36.33 -3.06 -20.83
N TYR A 293 -37.34 -3.92 -20.78
CA TYR A 293 -38.55 -3.78 -19.98
C TYR A 293 -39.14 -5.16 -19.72
N ASP A 294 -40.13 -5.24 -18.83
CA ASP A 294 -40.65 -6.53 -18.37
C ASP A 294 -41.85 -7.03 -19.21
N SER A 295 -42.31 -8.25 -18.90
CA SER A 295 -43.46 -8.85 -19.58
C SER A 295 -44.76 -8.05 -19.42
N LYS A 296 -44.92 -7.31 -18.32
CA LYS A 296 -46.12 -6.52 -18.04
C LYS A 296 -46.15 -5.29 -18.96
N ASP A 297 -45.01 -4.64 -19.14
CA ASP A 297 -44.85 -3.50 -20.04
C ASP A 297 -45.24 -3.87 -21.49
N GLN A 298 -44.75 -5.01 -21.98
CA GLN A 298 -45.08 -5.50 -23.33
C GLN A 298 -46.59 -5.77 -23.49
N VAL A 299 -47.21 -6.39 -22.49
CA VAL A 299 -48.64 -6.71 -22.48
C VAL A 299 -49.50 -5.45 -22.35
N GLU A 300 -49.07 -4.44 -21.60
CA GLU A 300 -49.76 -3.16 -21.49
C GLU A 300 -49.86 -2.49 -22.87
N ILE A 301 -48.76 -2.42 -23.61
CA ILE A 301 -48.73 -1.79 -24.94
C ILE A 301 -49.60 -2.58 -25.93
N MET A 302 -49.43 -3.91 -25.99
CA MET A 302 -50.28 -4.77 -26.82
C MET A 302 -51.76 -4.58 -26.47
N GLY A 303 -52.03 -4.44 -25.17
CA GLY A 303 -53.34 -4.21 -24.63
C GLY A 303 -53.98 -2.90 -25.05
N ASP A 304 -53.23 -1.80 -25.02
CA ASP A 304 -53.70 -0.50 -25.49
C ASP A 304 -54.10 -0.53 -26.98
N VAL A 305 -53.35 -1.26 -27.80
CA VAL A 305 -53.69 -1.43 -29.22
C VAL A 305 -54.96 -2.26 -29.38
N VAL A 306 -55.08 -3.38 -28.66
CA VAL A 306 -56.19 -4.34 -28.85
C VAL A 306 -57.48 -3.89 -28.16
N TRP A 307 -57.41 -3.27 -26.97
CA TRP A 307 -58.57 -2.92 -26.14
C TRP A 307 -58.97 -1.46 -26.26
N ASN A 308 -57.99 -0.55 -26.35
CA ASN A 308 -58.24 0.88 -26.43
C ASN A 308 -58.24 1.41 -27.88
N ASN A 309 -58.10 0.50 -28.86
CA ASN A 309 -58.07 0.81 -30.30
C ASN A 309 -57.05 1.91 -30.65
N MET A 310 -55.94 1.94 -29.89
CA MET A 310 -54.84 2.86 -30.14
C MET A 310 -54.01 2.37 -31.32
N SER A 311 -53.40 3.28 -32.08
CA SER A 311 -52.35 2.87 -33.01
C SER A 311 -51.15 2.32 -32.22
N LEU A 312 -50.36 1.44 -32.85
CA LEU A 312 -49.16 0.91 -32.22
C LEU A 312 -48.19 2.04 -31.80
N TRP A 313 -48.13 3.11 -32.61
CA TRP A 313 -47.39 4.33 -32.28
C TRP A 313 -47.92 5.00 -31.01
N ASP A 314 -49.22 5.29 -30.95
CA ASP A 314 -49.83 5.99 -29.81
C ASP A 314 -49.70 5.20 -28.51
N ALA A 315 -49.90 3.87 -28.58
CA ALA A 315 -49.76 2.98 -27.43
C ALA A 315 -48.31 2.95 -26.91
N SER A 316 -47.34 2.78 -27.83
CA SER A 316 -45.92 2.82 -27.49
C SER A 316 -45.52 4.18 -26.92
N CYS A 317 -46.03 5.26 -27.50
CA CYS A 317 -45.75 6.62 -27.06
C CYS A 317 -46.34 6.92 -25.67
N LYS A 318 -47.58 6.50 -25.42
CA LYS A 318 -48.21 6.59 -24.09
C LYS A 318 -47.37 5.87 -23.05
N TRP A 319 -46.94 4.65 -23.33
CA TRP A 319 -46.09 3.89 -22.42
C TRP A 319 -44.75 4.59 -22.18
N ILE A 320 -44.07 5.08 -23.24
CA ILE A 320 -42.80 5.82 -23.12
C ILE A 320 -42.95 7.07 -22.23
N ARG A 321 -44.02 7.85 -22.41
CA ARG A 321 -44.30 9.05 -21.60
C ARG A 321 -44.56 8.71 -20.13
N ASN A 322 -45.20 7.57 -19.86
CA ASN A 322 -45.44 7.10 -18.50
C ASN A 322 -44.18 6.50 -17.85
N ASN A 323 -43.23 6.01 -18.65
CA ASN A 323 -42.05 5.26 -18.20
C ASN A 323 -40.72 5.95 -18.51
N THR A 324 -40.71 7.28 -18.52
CA THR A 324 -39.50 8.08 -18.81
C THR A 324 -38.28 7.72 -17.95
N GLY A 325 -38.50 7.28 -16.70
CA GLY A 325 -37.44 6.81 -15.81
C GLY A 325 -36.71 5.55 -16.32
N ILE A 326 -37.43 4.65 -16.98
CA ILE A 326 -36.87 3.44 -17.62
C ILE A 326 -36.16 3.86 -18.91
N VAL A 327 -36.84 4.63 -19.77
CA VAL A 327 -36.32 5.06 -21.08
C VAL A 327 -35.01 5.85 -20.97
N ARG A 328 -34.90 6.73 -19.97
CA ARG A 328 -33.66 7.50 -19.69
C ARG A 328 -32.44 6.63 -19.42
N GLN A 329 -32.62 5.40 -18.93
CA GLN A 329 -31.50 4.49 -18.68
C GLN A 329 -30.95 3.87 -19.97
N TRP A 330 -31.80 3.77 -21.00
CA TRP A 330 -31.41 3.27 -22.32
C TRP A 330 -30.56 4.28 -23.09
N ILE A 331 -30.70 5.56 -22.78
CA ILE A 331 -30.00 6.64 -23.49
C ILE A 331 -28.68 6.93 -22.76
N PRO A 332 -27.53 6.95 -23.44
CA PRO A 332 -26.27 7.37 -22.83
C PRO A 332 -26.35 8.85 -22.45
N LYS A 333 -25.82 9.21 -21.29
CA LYS A 333 -25.77 10.62 -20.87
C LYS A 333 -24.94 11.40 -21.89
N SER A 334 -25.51 12.44 -22.50
CA SER A 334 -24.78 13.28 -23.45
C SER A 334 -23.58 13.93 -22.75
N GLU A 335 -22.44 13.94 -23.44
CA GLU A 335 -21.16 14.44 -22.93
C GLU A 335 -21.09 15.94 -22.53
N PRO A 336 -22.09 16.85 -22.72
CA PRO A 336 -21.98 18.19 -22.14
C PRO A 336 -22.13 18.22 -20.62
N GLN A 337 -22.89 17.28 -20.02
CA GLN A 337 -23.17 17.31 -18.58
C GLN A 337 -22.15 16.54 -17.75
N GLN A 338 -21.57 15.47 -18.31
CA GLN A 338 -20.46 14.79 -17.66
C GLN A 338 -19.24 15.69 -17.62
N ASN A 339 -18.89 16.44 -18.67
CA ASN A 339 -17.74 17.34 -18.59
C ASN A 339 -17.96 18.51 -17.62
N ALA A 340 -19.17 19.07 -17.48
CA ALA A 340 -19.41 20.12 -16.48
C ALA A 340 -19.44 19.59 -15.02
N ILE A 341 -19.99 18.39 -14.80
CA ILE A 341 -20.02 17.75 -13.47
C ILE A 341 -18.66 17.13 -13.13
N ILE A 342 -17.90 16.64 -14.11
CA ILE A 342 -16.54 16.12 -13.97
C ILE A 342 -15.57 17.28 -13.86
N ILE A 343 -15.69 18.40 -14.57
CA ILE A 343 -14.86 19.59 -14.33
C ILE A 343 -15.24 20.23 -12.98
N GLY A 344 -16.52 20.30 -12.63
CA GLY A 344 -16.97 20.78 -11.31
C GLY A 344 -16.60 19.87 -10.14
N SER A 345 -16.64 18.55 -10.33
CA SER A 345 -16.23 17.55 -9.33
C SER A 345 -14.73 17.28 -9.36
N ILE A 346 -14.01 17.43 -10.47
CA ILE A 346 -12.55 17.39 -10.51
C ILE A 346 -12.04 18.68 -9.89
N ILE A 347 -12.54 19.87 -10.21
CA ILE A 347 -12.13 21.10 -9.52
C ILE A 347 -12.55 21.02 -8.04
N GLY A 348 -13.77 20.60 -7.72
CA GLY A 348 -14.25 20.45 -6.34
C GLY A 348 -13.49 19.37 -5.56
N SER A 349 -13.25 18.20 -6.15
CA SER A 349 -12.52 17.09 -5.51
C SER A 349 -11.01 17.30 -5.56
N VAL A 350 -10.44 17.98 -6.54
CA VAL A 350 -9.02 18.39 -6.54
C VAL A 350 -8.82 19.52 -5.56
N VAL A 351 -9.73 20.49 -5.41
CA VAL A 351 -9.65 21.50 -4.35
C VAL A 351 -9.88 20.88 -2.98
N ALA A 352 -10.82 19.95 -2.82
CA ALA A 352 -11.04 19.25 -1.55
C ALA A 352 -9.91 18.26 -1.23
N LEU A 353 -9.38 17.53 -2.22
CA LEU A 353 -8.23 16.63 -2.05
C LEU A 353 -6.96 17.44 -1.84
N LEU A 354 -6.75 18.57 -2.52
CA LEU A 354 -5.66 19.50 -2.22
C LEU A 354 -5.86 20.16 -0.87
N ALA A 355 -7.07 20.48 -0.43
CA ALA A 355 -7.34 21.01 0.91
C ALA A 355 -7.10 19.94 1.98
N VAL A 356 -7.52 18.70 1.77
CA VAL A 356 -7.27 17.56 2.67
C VAL A 356 -5.79 17.20 2.66
N CYS A 357 -5.13 17.16 1.51
CA CYS A 357 -3.69 16.94 1.39
C CYS A 357 -2.90 18.12 1.98
N CYS A 358 -3.35 19.37 1.84
CA CYS A 358 -2.78 20.53 2.51
C CYS A 358 -3.00 20.42 4.02
N ILE A 359 -4.18 20.04 4.50
CA ILE A 359 -4.45 19.84 5.93
C ILE A 359 -3.58 18.70 6.47
N LEU A 360 -3.50 17.56 5.78
CA LEU A 360 -2.62 16.44 6.15
C LEU A 360 -1.14 16.83 6.06
N PHE A 361 -0.75 17.66 5.10
CA PHE A 361 0.59 18.21 5.01
C PHE A 361 0.87 19.20 6.13
N PHE A 362 -0.09 20.07 6.52
CA PHE A 362 0.07 21.01 7.62
C PHE A 362 0.01 20.31 8.97
N VAL A 363 -0.81 19.28 9.14
CA VAL A 363 -0.86 18.40 10.32
C VAL A 363 0.41 17.56 10.39
N GLY A 364 0.87 17.00 9.28
CA GLY A 364 2.13 16.28 9.16
C GLY A 364 3.33 17.19 9.39
N LEU A 365 3.31 18.43 8.89
CA LEU A 365 4.31 19.46 9.11
C LEU A 365 4.27 19.93 10.56
N LEU A 366 3.10 20.12 11.16
CA LEU A 366 2.96 20.43 12.59
C LEU A 366 3.51 19.28 13.42
N PHE A 367 3.16 18.04 13.11
CA PHE A 367 3.66 16.86 13.78
C PHE A 367 5.17 16.73 13.59
N PHE A 368 5.70 16.99 12.40
CA PHE A 368 7.12 16.99 12.10
C PHE A 368 7.86 18.13 12.80
N LEU A 369 7.29 19.32 12.88
CA LEU A 369 7.83 20.47 13.61
C LEU A 369 7.77 20.22 15.12
N MET A 370 6.69 19.63 15.62
CA MET A 370 6.55 19.18 17.01
C MET A 370 7.52 18.05 17.34
N TYR A 371 7.69 17.09 16.43
CA TYR A 371 8.64 16.00 16.54
C TYR A 371 10.06 16.53 16.51
N ARG A 372 10.42 17.41 15.57
CA ARG A 372 11.72 18.11 15.55
C ARG A 372 11.93 18.94 16.81
N LYS A 373 10.91 19.65 17.31
CA LYS A 373 10.99 20.42 18.55
C LYS A 373 11.17 19.50 19.77
N LYS A 374 10.49 18.36 19.81
CA LYS A 374 10.61 17.33 20.85
C LYS A 374 11.99 16.66 20.81
N LEU A 375 12.48 16.33 19.61
CA LEU A 375 13.80 15.75 19.38
C LEU A 375 14.90 16.75 19.77
N ARG A 376 14.78 18.02 19.37
CA ARG A 376 15.68 19.11 19.81
C ARG A 376 15.68 19.26 21.34
N LYS A 377 14.51 19.29 21.97
CA LYS A 377 14.40 19.33 23.44
C LYS A 377 15.05 18.12 24.10
N ARG A 378 14.96 16.94 23.49
CA ARG A 378 15.61 15.72 23.98
C ARG A 378 17.14 15.80 23.82
N LEU A 379 17.63 16.25 22.67
CA LEU A 379 19.06 16.37 22.37
C LEU A 379 19.77 17.42 23.23
N MET A 380 19.09 18.49 23.63
CA MET A 380 19.63 19.53 24.51
C MET A 380 19.22 19.35 25.99
N ARG A 381 18.70 18.17 26.37
CA ARG A 381 18.14 17.95 27.71
C ARG A 381 19.17 18.18 28.81
N PHE A 382 20.40 17.71 28.59
CA PHE A 382 21.48 17.76 29.57
C PHE A 382 22.52 18.84 29.28
N ALA A 383 22.26 19.74 28.33
CA ALA A 383 23.19 20.81 28.00
C ALA A 383 23.32 21.79 29.18
N PRO A 384 24.51 21.96 29.76
CA PRO A 384 24.73 22.91 30.85
C PRO A 384 24.36 24.34 30.44
N ARG A 385 23.61 25.05 31.28
CA ARG A 385 23.15 26.43 31.00
C ARG A 385 23.72 27.48 31.95
N SER A 386 24.48 27.03 32.94
CA SER A 386 25.12 27.86 33.95
C SER A 386 26.56 27.41 34.12
N LEU A 387 27.42 28.37 34.42
CA LEU A 387 28.81 28.13 34.78
C LEU A 387 28.93 27.77 36.28
N PRO A 388 29.98 27.04 36.71
CA PRO A 388 31.00 26.41 35.87
C PRO A 388 30.46 25.19 35.11
N ILE A 389 31.10 24.87 33.98
CA ILE A 389 30.83 23.64 33.23
C ILE A 389 32.05 22.73 33.25
N THR A 390 31.84 21.42 33.11
CA THR A 390 32.91 20.46 32.86
C THR A 390 32.87 20.00 31.42
N VAL A 391 34.00 20.10 30.72
CA VAL A 391 34.13 19.70 29.31
C VAL A 391 35.08 18.50 29.23
N VAL A 392 34.67 17.49 28.46
CA VAL A 392 35.45 16.32 28.12
C VAL A 392 35.69 16.32 26.62
N PHE A 393 36.95 16.25 26.21
CA PHE A 393 37.32 15.87 24.85
C PHE A 393 37.78 14.42 24.84
N THR A 394 37.42 13.70 23.78
CA THR A 394 37.93 12.36 23.49
C THR A 394 38.50 12.34 22.07
N ASP A 395 39.42 11.42 21.78
CA ASP A 395 39.92 11.17 20.43
C ASP A 395 40.56 9.78 20.36
N ILE A 396 40.58 9.14 19.18
CA ILE A 396 41.29 7.87 19.02
C ILE A 396 42.75 8.17 18.70
N GLN A 397 43.65 7.66 19.54
CA GLN A 397 45.09 7.78 19.30
C GLN A 397 45.46 7.12 17.96
N ASN A 398 46.27 7.82 17.16
CA ASN A 398 46.76 7.38 15.86
C ASN A 398 45.65 7.02 14.86
N SER A 399 44.46 7.61 14.97
CA SER A 399 43.32 7.27 14.10
C SER A 399 43.60 7.47 12.61
N THR A 400 44.34 8.52 12.22
CA THR A 400 44.73 8.73 10.82
C THR A 400 45.56 7.56 10.26
N LEU A 401 46.46 7.00 11.06
CA LEU A 401 47.23 5.81 10.68
C LEU A 401 46.32 4.59 10.53
N LEU A 402 45.42 4.37 11.50
CA LEU A 402 44.47 3.27 11.48
C LEU A 402 43.51 3.35 10.27
N TRP A 403 43.09 4.55 9.89
CA TRP A 403 42.28 4.78 8.68
C TRP A 403 43.02 4.44 7.39
N ASN A 404 44.32 4.75 7.32
CA ASN A 404 45.14 4.42 6.15
C ASN A 404 45.39 2.91 6.02
N LEU A 405 45.61 2.22 7.15
CA LEU A 405 45.91 0.79 7.16
C LEU A 405 44.65 -0.08 7.02
N PHE A 406 43.54 0.31 7.66
CA PHE A 406 42.33 -0.51 7.78
C PHE A 406 41.05 0.27 7.46
N PRO A 407 40.90 0.89 6.27
CA PRO A 407 39.81 1.83 5.98
C PRO A 407 38.41 1.24 6.19
N GLU A 408 38.15 0.01 5.73
CA GLU A 408 36.84 -0.62 5.89
C GLU A 408 36.54 -1.06 7.33
N LYS A 409 37.56 -1.58 8.04
CA LYS A 409 37.39 -2.03 9.43
C LYS A 409 37.29 -0.85 10.38
N MET A 410 37.97 0.25 10.07
CA MET A 410 37.91 1.48 10.85
C MET A 410 36.52 2.13 10.79
N LYS A 411 35.76 1.99 9.69
CA LYS A 411 34.33 2.38 9.66
C LYS A 411 33.53 1.64 10.72
N THR A 412 33.68 0.31 10.76
CA THR A 412 32.98 -0.54 11.76
C THR A 412 33.44 -0.24 13.18
N ALA A 413 34.74 -0.05 13.39
CA ALA A 413 35.29 0.33 14.69
C ALA A 413 34.76 1.70 15.15
N LEU A 414 34.67 2.68 14.24
CA LEU A 414 34.13 3.99 14.55
C LEU A 414 32.63 3.93 14.91
N GLU A 415 31.85 3.05 14.28
CA GLU A 415 30.45 2.82 14.67
C GLU A 415 30.33 2.26 16.09
N ILE A 416 31.14 1.25 16.44
CA ILE A 416 31.20 0.66 17.79
C ILE A 416 31.63 1.73 18.81
N HIS A 417 32.70 2.47 18.52
CA HIS A 417 33.20 3.57 19.33
C HIS A 417 32.10 4.61 19.59
N ASN A 418 31.47 5.11 18.53
CA ASN A 418 30.44 6.15 18.63
C ASN A 418 29.21 5.67 19.39
N LEU A 419 28.83 4.40 19.26
CA LEU A 419 27.75 3.80 20.03
C LEU A 419 28.09 3.79 21.52
N LEU A 420 29.28 3.30 21.90
CA LEU A 420 29.72 3.23 23.31
C LEU A 420 29.84 4.62 23.94
N MET A 421 30.34 5.60 23.18
CA MET A 421 30.35 7.00 23.60
C MET A 421 28.94 7.48 23.92
N ARG A 422 28.00 7.33 23.00
CA ARG A 422 26.63 7.84 23.16
C ARG A 422 25.83 7.12 24.25
N VAL A 423 26.04 5.82 24.43
CA VAL A 423 25.45 5.05 25.54
C VAL A 423 25.91 5.61 26.89
N ASN A 424 27.21 5.89 27.02
CA ASN A 424 27.76 6.46 28.25
C ASN A 424 27.39 7.95 28.43
N ILE A 425 27.31 8.74 27.35
CA ILE A 425 26.82 10.13 27.40
C ILE A 425 25.41 10.16 28.00
N GLU A 426 24.48 9.34 27.51
CA GLU A 426 23.11 9.30 28.05
C GLU A 426 23.10 8.80 29.52
N LYS A 427 23.87 7.75 29.83
CA LYS A 427 23.96 7.17 31.18
C LYS A 427 24.42 8.20 32.22
N TYR A 428 25.43 9.00 31.89
CA TYR A 428 26.00 10.00 32.79
C TYR A 428 25.46 11.41 32.54
N ARG A 429 24.34 11.54 31.80
CA ARG A 429 23.66 12.82 31.53
C ARG A 429 24.62 13.88 30.96
N GLY A 430 25.50 13.46 30.05
CA GLY A 430 26.33 14.37 29.29
C GLY A 430 25.57 14.97 28.11
N TYR A 431 26.08 16.08 27.60
CA TYR A 431 25.61 16.69 26.37
C TYR A 431 26.71 16.64 25.30
N GLU A 432 26.50 15.83 24.27
CA GLU A 432 27.36 15.80 23.06
C GLU A 432 27.28 17.18 22.38
N CYS A 433 28.33 17.99 22.48
CA CYS A 433 28.37 19.31 21.84
C CYS A 433 28.65 19.15 20.35
N LYS A 434 29.76 18.49 20.03
CA LYS A 434 30.29 18.31 18.68
C LYS A 434 31.00 16.96 18.58
N THR A 435 31.00 16.42 17.36
CA THR A 435 31.72 15.20 17.00
C THR A 435 32.44 15.48 15.70
N GLN A 436 33.77 15.30 15.69
CA GLN A 436 34.61 15.55 14.53
C GLN A 436 35.42 14.28 14.25
N GLY A 437 34.94 13.48 13.29
CA GLY A 437 35.51 12.16 13.00
C GLY A 437 35.33 11.22 14.19
N ASP A 438 36.45 10.90 14.84
CA ASP A 438 36.61 10.07 16.02
C ASP A 438 36.67 10.85 17.34
N SER A 439 36.72 12.18 17.28
CA SER A 439 36.73 13.04 18.45
C SER A 439 35.32 13.44 18.90
N PHE A 440 35.07 13.41 20.22
CA PHE A 440 33.85 13.94 20.84
C PHE A 440 34.19 15.07 21.79
N MET A 441 33.38 16.13 21.74
CA MET A 441 33.30 17.17 22.76
C MET A 441 32.00 16.98 23.54
N ILE A 442 32.10 16.70 24.83
CA ILE A 442 30.95 16.50 25.72
C ILE A 442 30.99 17.53 26.86
N ALA A 443 29.86 18.17 27.16
CA ALA A 443 29.72 19.06 28.30
C ALA A 443 28.84 18.45 29.40
N PHE A 444 29.20 18.71 30.65
CA PHE A 444 28.51 18.27 31.86
C PHE A 444 28.32 19.46 32.81
N ASP A 445 27.18 19.48 33.50
CA ASP A 445 26.89 20.43 34.58
C ASP A 445 27.48 19.96 35.92
N ASN A 446 27.88 18.69 35.98
CA ASN A 446 28.41 18.03 37.15
C ASN A 446 29.76 17.36 36.85
N PRO A 447 30.86 17.79 37.51
CA PRO A 447 32.18 17.20 37.29
C PRO A 447 32.24 15.71 37.68
N VAL A 448 31.44 15.27 38.65
CA VAL A 448 31.38 13.87 39.11
C VAL A 448 30.85 12.96 38.00
N LEU A 449 29.81 13.41 37.29
CA LEU A 449 29.24 12.65 36.18
C LEU A 449 30.19 12.60 34.98
N ALA A 450 30.94 13.68 34.73
CA ALA A 450 31.99 13.69 33.70
C ALA A 450 33.10 12.66 34.01
N LEU A 451 33.53 12.56 35.27
CA LEU A 451 34.47 11.52 35.70
C LEU A 451 33.88 10.11 35.49
N GLY A 452 32.62 9.91 35.91
CA GLY A 452 31.91 8.65 35.70
C GLY A 452 31.83 8.23 34.24
N PHE A 453 31.54 9.19 33.35
CA PHE A 453 31.56 9.00 31.90
C PHE A 453 32.92 8.50 31.42
N CYS A 454 34.00 9.21 31.77
CA CYS A 454 35.35 8.87 31.31
C CYS A 454 35.77 7.46 31.76
N LEU A 455 35.55 7.13 33.03
CA LEU A 455 35.87 5.82 33.60
C LEU A 455 35.06 4.68 32.93
N SER A 456 33.75 4.90 32.75
CA SER A 456 32.87 3.89 32.15
C SER A 456 33.20 3.66 30.67
N VAL A 457 33.48 4.71 29.90
CA VAL A 457 33.90 4.57 28.50
C VAL A 457 35.22 3.81 28.39
N GLN A 458 36.23 4.15 29.19
CA GLN A 458 37.52 3.44 29.15
C GLN A 458 37.41 1.94 29.43
N ARG A 459 36.47 1.57 30.33
CA ARG A 459 36.14 0.17 30.62
C ARG A 459 35.32 -0.47 29.50
N ASP A 460 34.30 0.19 28.99
CA ASP A 460 33.40 -0.40 28.00
C ASP A 460 34.11 -0.60 26.65
N LEU A 461 35.05 0.30 26.28
CA LEU A 461 35.92 0.12 25.11
C LEU A 461 36.80 -1.13 25.21
N LEU A 462 37.27 -1.48 26.42
CA LEU A 462 38.09 -2.66 26.66
C LEU A 462 37.35 -3.97 26.33
N HIS A 463 36.04 -4.00 26.56
CA HIS A 463 35.20 -5.19 26.40
C HIS A 463 34.35 -5.19 25.12
N ALA A 464 34.50 -4.18 24.26
CA ALA A 464 33.72 -4.04 23.03
C ALA A 464 34.13 -5.06 21.97
N ASN A 465 33.21 -5.49 21.10
CA ASN A 465 33.50 -6.49 20.06
C ASN A 465 34.19 -5.90 18.82
N TRP A 466 35.45 -5.49 18.96
CA TRP A 466 36.24 -4.94 17.85
C TRP A 466 36.45 -5.94 16.71
N PRO A 467 36.56 -5.47 15.45
CA PRO A 467 36.95 -6.31 14.32
C PRO A 467 38.29 -7.00 14.57
N LEU A 468 38.36 -8.32 14.33
CA LEU A 468 39.52 -9.14 14.67
C LEU A 468 40.78 -8.68 13.93
N GLU A 469 40.66 -8.28 12.67
CA GLU A 469 41.81 -7.84 11.86
C GLU A 469 42.43 -6.54 12.37
N LEU A 470 41.64 -5.73 13.09
CA LEU A 470 42.17 -4.54 13.74
C LEU A 470 43.04 -4.93 14.94
N LEU A 471 42.78 -6.06 15.59
CA LEU A 471 43.53 -6.51 16.77
C LEU A 471 44.93 -7.05 16.43
N ASP A 472 45.27 -7.20 15.15
CA ASP A 472 46.61 -7.62 14.72
C ASP A 472 47.62 -6.45 14.75
N HIS A 473 47.16 -5.20 14.81
CA HIS A 473 48.02 -4.01 14.83
C HIS A 473 48.37 -3.59 16.27
N ASP A 474 49.61 -3.13 16.49
CA ASP A 474 50.14 -2.84 17.83
C ASP A 474 49.32 -1.79 18.62
N ASP A 475 48.82 -0.76 17.94
CA ASP A 475 47.99 0.27 18.60
C ASP A 475 46.62 -0.26 19.06
N THR A 476 46.19 -1.42 18.61
CA THR A 476 44.82 -1.94 18.81
C THR A 476 44.79 -3.37 19.34
N ARG A 477 45.94 -4.05 19.43
CA ARG A 477 46.08 -5.43 19.87
C ARG A 477 45.61 -5.69 21.30
N GLU A 478 45.36 -6.95 21.61
CA GLU A 478 45.12 -7.34 22.99
C GLU A 478 46.43 -7.29 23.79
N VAL A 479 46.40 -6.63 24.94
CA VAL A 479 47.48 -6.67 25.94
C VAL A 479 46.88 -7.14 27.24
N LYS A 480 47.52 -8.14 27.85
CA LYS A 480 47.15 -8.68 29.16
C LYS A 480 48.26 -8.42 30.17
N TYR A 481 47.87 -8.16 31.41
CA TYR A 481 48.75 -8.04 32.56
C TYR A 481 48.14 -8.89 33.69
N GLU A 482 48.91 -9.84 34.22
CA GLU A 482 48.43 -10.84 35.20
C GLU A 482 47.15 -11.56 34.73
N GLU A 483 47.16 -12.05 33.49
CA GLU A 483 46.02 -12.70 32.80
C GLU A 483 44.77 -11.82 32.60
N GLN A 484 44.79 -10.56 33.06
CA GLN A 484 43.69 -9.62 32.86
C GLN A 484 43.93 -8.75 31.65
N LEU A 485 42.90 -8.60 30.83
CA LEU A 485 42.93 -7.71 29.67
C LEU A 485 43.08 -6.26 30.14
N VAL A 486 44.13 -5.58 29.69
CA VAL A 486 44.38 -4.16 30.01
C VAL A 486 44.16 -3.26 28.80
N TYR A 487 44.39 -3.77 27.60
CA TYR A 487 44.15 -3.04 26.35
C TYR A 487 43.52 -3.97 25.32
N ARG A 488 42.48 -3.48 24.61
CA ARG A 488 41.91 -4.10 23.40
C ARG A 488 41.19 -3.07 22.51
N GLY A 489 41.40 -3.12 21.20
CA GLY A 489 40.83 -2.18 20.22
C GLY A 489 41.41 -0.76 20.23
N PRO A 490 40.80 0.20 19.51
CA PRO A 490 41.25 1.59 19.44
C PRO A 490 41.45 2.24 20.81
N ARG A 491 42.58 2.94 20.99
CA ARG A 491 42.90 3.61 22.27
C ARG A 491 42.33 5.00 22.26
N VAL A 492 41.38 5.26 23.14
CA VAL A 492 40.80 6.60 23.26
C VAL A 492 41.55 7.38 24.33
N ARG A 493 42.08 8.54 23.97
CA ARG A 493 42.62 9.53 24.92
C ARG A 493 41.50 10.49 25.34
N MET A 494 41.56 10.98 26.57
CA MET A 494 40.55 11.89 27.10
C MET A 494 41.17 13.03 27.89
N GLY A 495 40.63 14.23 27.71
CA GLY A 495 41.01 15.43 28.46
C GLY A 495 39.81 16.08 29.11
N VAL A 496 39.91 16.37 30.41
CA VAL A 496 38.80 16.89 31.22
C VAL A 496 39.20 18.19 31.91
N HIS A 497 38.35 19.21 31.83
CA HIS A 497 38.55 20.47 32.56
C HIS A 497 37.22 21.02 33.04
N CYS A 498 37.21 21.63 34.23
CA CYS A 498 36.08 22.37 34.78
C CYS A 498 36.44 23.84 34.91
N GLY A 499 35.59 24.73 34.42
CA GLY A 499 35.87 26.15 34.40
C GLY A 499 34.61 27.01 34.19
N SER A 500 34.76 28.29 34.52
CA SER A 500 33.73 29.32 34.27
C SER A 500 34.08 30.25 33.11
N ASP A 501 35.28 30.12 32.54
CA ASP A 501 35.74 30.96 31.43
C ASP A 501 35.28 30.37 30.09
N CYS A 502 33.99 30.48 29.83
CA CYS A 502 33.41 30.19 28.53
C CYS A 502 32.06 30.90 28.34
N GLU A 503 31.78 31.24 27.10
CA GLU A 503 30.49 31.77 26.67
C GLU A 503 29.60 30.62 26.19
N ILE A 504 28.35 30.62 26.67
CA ILE A 504 27.32 29.65 26.29
C ILE A 504 26.49 30.27 25.17
N HIS A 505 26.66 29.76 23.95
CA HIS A 505 26.00 30.29 22.76
C HIS A 505 24.93 29.32 22.25
N LEU A 506 23.78 29.84 21.84
CA LEU A 506 22.84 29.06 21.03
C LEU A 506 23.17 29.28 19.56
N ASP A 507 23.76 28.27 18.92
CA ASP A 507 24.07 28.31 17.50
C ASP A 507 22.78 28.53 16.69
N LYS A 508 22.75 29.62 15.91
CA LYS A 508 21.56 30.03 15.14
C LYS A 508 21.21 29.04 14.03
N THR A 509 22.20 28.30 13.53
CA THR A 509 22.09 27.32 12.45
C THR A 509 21.72 25.95 13.00
N THR A 510 22.54 25.40 13.90
CA THR A 510 22.32 24.05 14.43
C THR A 510 21.21 24.00 15.49
N LYS A 511 20.84 25.16 16.08
CA LYS A 511 19.90 25.29 17.20
C LYS A 511 20.31 24.43 18.41
N ARG A 512 21.61 24.22 18.58
CA ARG A 512 22.26 23.51 19.68
C ARG A 512 23.04 24.51 20.53
N ILE A 513 23.21 24.19 21.80
CA ILE A 513 24.11 24.96 22.66
C ILE A 513 25.54 24.60 22.27
N ASP A 514 26.36 25.62 22.10
CA ASP A 514 27.80 25.56 21.85
C ASP A 514 28.53 26.30 22.98
N TYR A 515 29.76 25.89 23.24
CA TYR A 515 30.59 26.45 24.29
C TYR A 515 31.87 26.95 23.65
N ILE A 516 32.21 28.21 23.89
CA ILE A 516 33.38 28.85 23.30
C ILE A 516 34.14 29.57 24.41
N GLY A 517 35.44 29.34 24.52
CA GLY A 517 36.28 30.01 25.50
C GLY A 517 37.41 29.13 26.03
N ASN A 518 38.17 29.67 26.98
CA ASN A 518 39.36 29.00 27.50
C ASN A 518 39.05 27.67 28.19
N THR A 519 37.87 27.53 28.80
CA THR A 519 37.44 26.24 29.40
C THR A 519 37.43 25.12 28.36
N VAL A 520 36.90 25.40 27.16
CA VAL A 520 36.84 24.42 26.05
C VAL A 520 38.22 24.18 25.47
N ASN A 521 38.98 25.25 25.22
CA ASN A 521 40.33 25.16 24.68
C ASN A 521 41.24 24.35 25.60
N LYS A 522 41.18 24.57 26.91
CA LYS A 522 41.98 23.84 27.91
C LYS A 522 41.64 22.37 27.94
N ALA A 523 40.35 21.99 27.95
CA ALA A 523 39.94 20.58 27.87
C ALA A 523 40.49 19.90 26.59
N SER A 524 40.38 20.55 25.43
CA SER A 524 40.90 20.05 24.16
C SER A 524 42.42 19.91 24.16
N LYS A 525 43.15 20.88 24.73
CA LYS A 525 44.61 20.81 24.80
C LYS A 525 45.09 19.72 25.75
N ILE A 526 44.40 19.51 26.87
CA ILE A 526 44.67 18.40 27.79
C ILE A 526 44.46 17.06 27.10
N GLU A 527 43.38 16.92 26.31
CA GLU A 527 43.13 15.72 25.52
C GLU A 527 44.26 15.50 24.50
N SER A 528 44.72 16.55 23.80
CA SER A 528 45.73 16.41 22.75
C SER A 528 47.08 15.88 23.24
N ILE A 529 47.44 16.12 24.51
CA ILE A 529 48.65 15.60 25.16
C ILE A 529 48.39 14.29 25.93
N ALA A 530 47.13 13.86 26.01
CA ALA A 530 46.77 12.61 26.66
C ALA A 530 47.16 11.40 25.82
N VAL A 531 47.47 10.31 26.52
CA VAL A 531 47.80 9.02 25.91
C VAL A 531 46.54 8.17 25.83
N GLY A 532 46.42 7.40 24.75
CA GLY A 532 45.33 6.50 24.48
C GLY A 532 45.12 5.51 25.62
N GLY A 533 43.86 5.37 26.06
CA GLY A 533 43.48 4.54 27.20
C GLY A 533 43.59 5.25 28.55
N ARG A 534 44.00 6.53 28.58
CA ARG A 534 44.15 7.36 29.79
C ARG A 534 43.23 8.58 29.76
N ILE A 535 42.97 9.10 30.95
CA ILE A 535 42.15 10.28 31.20
C ILE A 535 43.02 11.30 31.90
N TYR A 536 43.29 12.42 31.24
CA TYR A 536 44.01 13.54 31.82
C TYR A 536 43.04 14.65 32.20
N CYS A 537 43.39 15.39 33.25
CA CYS A 537 42.55 16.47 33.74
C CYS A 537 43.37 17.62 34.30
N SER A 538 42.71 18.76 34.47
CA SER A 538 43.31 19.93 35.10
C SER A 538 43.16 19.92 36.63
N GLU A 539 43.93 20.77 37.29
CA GLU A 539 43.79 21.03 38.73
C GLU A 539 42.38 21.51 39.12
N GLU A 540 41.80 22.43 38.35
CA GLU A 540 40.48 23.01 38.62
C GLU A 540 39.36 21.96 38.57
N PHE A 541 39.52 20.92 37.73
CA PHE A 541 38.59 19.80 37.72
C PHE A 541 38.64 18.99 39.03
N ILE A 542 39.85 18.75 39.57
CA ILE A 542 40.04 18.05 40.84
C ILE A 542 39.45 18.87 42.00
N GLU A 543 39.67 20.19 42.00
CA GLU A 543 39.07 21.08 42.99
C GLU A 543 37.53 21.05 42.94
N ALA A 544 36.95 21.08 41.74
CA ALA A 544 35.51 20.96 41.56
C ALA A 544 34.95 19.61 42.06
N LEU A 545 35.68 18.51 41.86
CA LEU A 545 35.32 17.20 42.43
C LEU A 545 35.38 17.21 43.96
N LYS A 546 36.43 17.78 44.56
CA LYS A 546 36.58 17.92 46.01
C LYS A 546 35.46 18.76 46.62
N GLN A 547 35.08 19.87 45.99
CA GLN A 547 33.96 20.69 46.42
C GLN A 547 32.63 19.91 46.42
N LYS A 548 32.39 19.08 45.40
CA LYS A 548 31.22 18.18 45.35
C LYS A 548 31.25 17.09 46.43
N LEU A 549 32.42 16.55 46.73
CA LEU A 549 32.61 15.56 47.81
C LEU A 549 32.36 16.15 49.20
N VAL A 550 32.67 17.43 49.42
CA VAL A 550 32.46 18.09 50.72
C VAL A 550 30.99 18.46 50.95
N THR A 551 30.24 18.76 49.89
CA THR A 551 28.84 19.23 49.96
C THR A 551 27.81 18.08 50.05
N GLN A 552 28.22 16.90 50.51
CA GLN A 552 27.46 15.64 50.54
C GLN A 552 26.04 15.72 51.10
N HIS A 553 25.06 15.50 50.21
CA HIS A 553 23.78 14.87 50.54
C HIS A 553 23.55 13.72 49.56
N MET A 554 23.00 12.59 50.01
CA MET A 554 22.62 11.48 49.10
C MET A 554 21.80 12.07 47.95
N THR A 555 22.29 11.94 46.73
CA THR A 555 21.59 12.48 45.58
C THR A 555 20.53 11.46 45.14
N ALA A 556 19.48 11.90 44.44
CA ALA A 556 18.55 10.95 43.82
C ALA A 556 19.17 10.24 42.58
N ASN A 557 20.47 10.41 42.32
CA ASN A 557 21.17 10.00 41.11
C ASN A 557 22.17 8.88 41.41
N LYS A 558 21.78 7.64 41.13
CA LYS A 558 22.55 6.42 41.45
C LYS A 558 23.96 6.44 40.84
N GLU A 559 24.11 6.97 39.64
CA GLU A 559 25.39 7.07 38.92
C GLU A 559 26.35 8.04 39.61
N GLU A 560 25.84 9.18 40.08
CA GLU A 560 26.61 10.18 40.81
C GLU A 560 27.08 9.63 42.16
N ASP A 561 26.16 9.04 42.93
CA ASP A 561 26.48 8.41 44.23
C ASP A 561 27.53 7.31 44.08
N SER A 562 27.46 6.53 43.00
CA SER A 562 28.45 5.49 42.72
C SER A 562 29.83 6.06 42.49
N VAL A 563 29.98 7.19 41.80
CA VAL A 563 31.29 7.82 41.54
C VAL A 563 31.81 8.54 42.78
N LEU A 564 30.95 9.23 43.52
CA LEU A 564 31.29 9.84 44.81
C LEU A 564 31.83 8.81 45.79
N LYS A 565 31.21 7.61 45.84
CA LYS A 565 31.72 6.50 46.67
C LYS A 565 33.15 6.13 46.29
N LEU A 566 33.46 6.00 45.00
CA LEU A 566 34.80 5.65 44.53
C LEU A 566 35.84 6.69 44.94
N LEU A 567 35.50 7.97 44.79
CA LEU A 567 36.33 9.07 45.24
C LEU A 567 36.52 9.07 46.77
N SER A 568 35.47 8.78 47.55
CA SER A 568 35.54 8.74 49.02
C SER A 568 36.35 7.56 49.57
N THR A 569 36.45 6.48 48.80
CA THR A 569 37.23 5.27 49.15
C THR A 569 38.65 5.29 48.58
N ASP A 570 39.11 6.43 48.06
CA ASP A 570 40.41 6.60 47.39
C ASP A 570 40.68 5.59 46.26
N SER A 571 39.62 5.00 45.69
CA SER A 571 39.72 4.09 44.54
C SER A 571 40.10 4.82 43.26
N ILE A 572 39.84 6.13 43.20
CA ILE A 572 40.28 7.02 42.14
C ILE A 572 41.30 7.99 42.71
N GLN A 573 42.48 8.04 42.12
CA GLN A 573 43.57 8.95 42.50
C GLN A 573 44.00 9.83 41.33
N PHE A 574 44.68 10.93 41.63
CA PHE A 574 45.16 11.89 40.63
C PHE A 574 46.68 12.00 40.74
N LYS A 575 47.41 11.52 39.73
CA LYS A 575 48.87 11.62 39.67
C LYS A 575 49.26 12.87 38.87
N ALA A 576 49.99 13.79 39.49
CA ALA A 576 50.57 14.93 38.78
C ALA A 576 51.56 14.44 37.72
N LEU A 577 51.40 14.92 36.48
CA LEU A 577 52.32 14.64 35.37
C LEU A 577 53.35 15.75 35.17
N GLY A 578 53.08 16.92 35.74
CA GLY A 578 53.93 18.10 35.61
C GLY A 578 53.13 19.34 35.21
N VAL A 579 53.86 20.38 34.84
CA VAL A 579 53.32 21.67 34.44
C VAL A 579 53.61 21.88 32.97
N GLU A 580 52.56 21.99 32.17
CA GLU A 580 52.65 22.06 30.71
C GLU A 580 52.27 23.44 30.19
N LYS A 581 52.98 23.91 29.17
CA LYS A 581 52.61 25.11 28.41
C LYS A 581 51.68 24.70 27.27
N LEU A 582 50.38 24.86 27.49
CA LEU A 582 49.37 24.48 26.50
C LEU A 582 49.30 25.53 25.38
N ILE A 583 49.51 25.09 24.14
CA ILE A 583 49.55 25.99 22.97
C ILE A 583 48.22 26.77 22.86
N GLY A 584 48.31 28.11 22.85
CA GLY A 584 47.16 29.00 22.72
C GLY A 584 46.48 29.36 24.04
N LEU A 585 47.05 28.96 25.19
CA LEU A 585 46.64 29.40 26.52
C LEU A 585 47.78 30.13 27.21
N GLU A 586 47.44 31.12 28.02
CA GLU A 586 48.42 31.87 28.80
C GLU A 586 48.86 31.09 30.04
N GLY A 587 50.16 31.14 30.31
CA GLY A 587 50.75 30.55 31.50
C GLY A 587 51.05 29.06 31.40
N PHE A 588 51.17 28.48 32.58
CA PHE A 588 51.63 27.12 32.82
C PHE A 588 50.51 26.37 33.55
N HIS A 589 50.21 25.15 33.13
CA HIS A 589 49.04 24.42 33.63
C HIS A 589 49.43 23.06 34.20
N SER A 590 49.03 22.81 35.45
CA SER A 590 49.19 21.51 36.12
C SER A 590 48.29 20.47 35.47
N ILE A 591 48.89 19.36 34.98
CA ILE A 591 48.17 18.26 34.36
C ILE A 591 48.23 17.03 35.25
N TYR A 592 47.09 16.36 35.41
CA TYR A 592 46.94 15.19 36.25
C TYR A 592 46.41 14.01 35.45
N TRP A 593 46.97 12.83 35.68
CA TRP A 593 46.40 11.57 35.23
C TRP A 593 45.41 11.03 36.25
N VAL A 594 44.18 10.75 35.80
CA VAL A 594 43.16 10.06 36.59
C VAL A 594 43.46 8.56 36.62
N MET A 595 43.75 8.04 37.81
CA MET A 595 44.09 6.65 38.07
C MET A 595 42.90 5.92 38.69
N ASP A 596 42.35 4.92 37.99
CA ASP A 596 41.36 4.00 38.56
C ASP A 596 42.07 2.76 39.11
N LEU A 597 42.30 2.73 40.43
CA LEU A 597 43.08 1.66 41.07
C LEU A 597 42.39 0.29 41.02
N ARG A 598 41.11 0.25 40.62
CA ARG A 598 40.37 -1.00 40.42
C ARG A 598 40.69 -1.62 39.06
N CYS A 599 41.28 -0.85 38.14
CA CYS A 599 41.61 -1.29 36.79
C CYS A 599 43.07 -1.74 36.70
N LYS A 600 43.32 -2.99 36.28
CA LYS A 600 44.70 -3.50 36.07
C LYS A 600 45.49 -2.69 35.04
N ARG A 601 44.83 -1.97 34.12
CA ARG A 601 45.49 -1.05 33.19
C ARG A 601 46.28 0.02 33.94
N THR A 602 45.76 0.55 35.04
CA THR A 602 46.46 1.58 35.82
C THR A 602 47.76 1.04 36.40
N LEU A 603 47.75 -0.17 36.96
CA LEU A 603 48.97 -0.83 37.46
C LEU A 603 49.96 -1.13 36.34
N TYR A 604 49.49 -1.71 35.22
CA TYR A 604 50.29 -1.96 34.03
C TYR A 604 50.98 -0.68 33.53
N THR A 605 50.23 0.42 33.39
CA THR A 605 50.76 1.71 32.96
C THR A 605 51.82 2.25 33.93
N GLN A 606 51.57 2.17 35.25
CA GLN A 606 52.52 2.64 36.26
C GLN A 606 53.85 1.88 36.22
N GLN A 607 53.80 0.57 36.00
CA GLN A 607 54.99 -0.29 36.06
C GLN A 607 55.75 -0.39 34.74
N LEU A 608 55.04 -0.43 33.60
CA LEU A 608 55.62 -0.83 32.32
C LEU A 608 55.58 0.27 31.26
N GLU A 609 54.62 1.20 31.30
CA GLU A 609 54.53 2.29 30.31
C GLU A 609 55.10 3.63 30.79
N LEU A 610 55.28 3.80 32.09
CA LEU A 610 55.89 4.98 32.70
C LEU A 610 57.22 4.66 33.44
N PRO A 611 58.13 3.81 32.91
CA PRO A 611 59.40 3.54 33.57
C PRO A 611 60.26 4.81 33.50
N GLY A 612 60.27 5.58 34.60
CA GLY A 612 60.93 6.88 34.71
C GLY A 612 60.13 7.93 35.50
N LEU A 613 58.82 7.75 35.69
CA LEU A 613 57.94 8.69 36.43
C LEU A 613 57.70 8.28 37.89
N ASN A 614 58.54 7.40 38.43
CA ASN A 614 58.62 7.00 39.84
C ASN A 614 59.91 7.51 40.53
N ILE A 615 60.61 8.49 39.96
CA ILE A 615 61.91 8.96 40.50
C ILE A 615 61.80 10.29 41.28
N PHE A 616 60.68 11.02 41.25
CA PHE A 616 60.59 12.33 41.93
C PHE A 616 59.83 12.37 43.25
N ASN A 617 59.46 11.23 43.84
CA ASN A 617 58.74 11.21 45.13
C ASN A 617 59.46 10.45 46.27
N THR A 618 60.78 10.32 46.18
CA THR A 618 61.63 10.28 47.38
C THR A 618 62.47 11.53 47.37
N GLU A 619 62.09 12.51 48.19
CA GLU A 619 62.96 13.63 48.53
C GLU A 619 64.37 13.11 48.81
N PHE A 620 65.38 13.63 48.12
CA PHE A 620 66.76 13.47 48.51
C PHE A 620 66.92 14.25 49.83
N MET A 621 66.67 13.59 50.97
CA MET A 621 66.56 14.18 52.32
C MET A 621 67.82 14.94 52.81
N LYS A 622 68.88 15.05 52.00
CA LYS A 622 70.21 15.53 52.40
C LYS A 622 70.91 16.45 51.38
N ILE A 623 70.15 17.22 50.59
CA ILE A 623 70.72 18.21 49.64
C ILE A 623 71.71 19.16 50.34
N GLY A 624 71.42 19.58 51.58
CA GLY A 624 72.32 20.48 52.34
C GLY A 624 73.67 19.87 52.73
N GLU A 625 73.74 18.55 52.98
CA GLU A 625 75.01 17.86 53.27
C GLU A 625 75.86 17.71 51.99
N LEU A 626 75.21 17.52 50.85
CA LEU A 626 75.86 17.49 49.52
C LEU A 626 76.44 18.87 49.16
N GLU A 627 75.69 19.94 49.40
CA GLU A 627 76.17 21.32 49.20
C GLU A 627 77.33 21.69 50.13
N GLN A 628 77.25 21.35 51.43
CA GLN A 628 78.35 21.58 52.39
C GLN A 628 79.64 20.87 51.98
N TYR A 629 79.55 19.64 51.49
CA TYR A 629 80.69 18.87 51.06
C TYR A 629 81.30 19.36 49.74
N ILE A 630 80.48 19.78 48.77
CA ILE A 630 80.96 20.37 47.51
C ILE A 630 81.73 21.68 47.77
N LEU A 631 81.26 22.48 48.74
CA LEU A 631 81.90 23.75 49.11
C LEU A 631 83.15 23.57 49.97
N ASN A 632 83.19 22.55 50.84
CA ASN A 632 84.37 22.20 51.64
C ASN A 632 84.52 20.68 51.79
N PRO A 633 85.39 20.02 50.99
CA PRO A 633 85.50 18.55 50.95
C PRO A 633 86.04 17.88 52.22
N THR A 634 86.57 18.65 53.18
CA THR A 634 87.04 18.14 54.48
C THR A 634 86.00 18.33 55.61
N SER A 635 84.84 18.93 55.30
CA SER A 635 83.81 19.28 56.29
C SER A 635 83.05 18.09 56.88
N LEU A 636 83.03 16.95 56.18
CA LEU A 636 82.39 15.72 56.63
C LEU A 636 83.43 14.66 56.99
N ASP A 637 83.09 13.77 57.91
CA ASP A 637 83.90 12.58 58.17
C ASP A 637 83.79 11.54 57.03
N GLU A 638 84.71 10.57 57.00
CA GLU A 638 84.81 9.61 55.90
C GLU A 638 83.60 8.65 55.81
N ASP A 639 82.90 8.42 56.93
CA ASP A 639 81.70 7.60 56.97
C ASP A 639 80.48 8.35 56.40
N ALA A 640 80.38 9.65 56.65
CA ALA A 640 79.36 10.52 56.08
C ALA A 640 79.58 10.68 54.57
N LYS A 641 80.84 10.86 54.12
CA LYS A 641 81.17 10.91 52.69
C LYS A 641 80.80 9.60 51.98
N SER A 642 81.13 8.47 52.57
CA SER A 642 80.85 7.14 51.98
C SER A 642 79.34 6.89 51.83
N ARG A 643 78.52 7.35 52.79
CA ARG A 643 77.05 7.27 52.71
C ARG A 643 76.46 8.19 51.65
N LEU A 644 76.91 9.43 51.60
CA LEU A 644 76.46 10.42 50.61
C LEU A 644 76.71 9.95 49.17
N LEU A 645 77.84 9.29 48.98
CA LEU A 645 78.30 8.67 47.74
C LEU A 645 77.47 7.46 47.35
N PHE A 646 77.11 6.62 48.34
CA PHE A 646 76.16 5.51 48.15
C PHE A 646 74.79 6.02 47.73
N ASP A 647 74.26 7.05 48.40
CA ASP A 647 72.95 7.63 48.05
C ASP A 647 72.98 8.24 46.64
N LEU A 648 74.06 8.95 46.29
CA LEU A 648 74.24 9.50 44.94
C LEU A 648 74.33 8.40 43.88
N PHE A 649 75.10 7.33 44.12
CA PHE A 649 75.21 6.21 43.18
C PHE A 649 73.91 5.41 43.08
N SER A 650 73.19 5.21 44.19
CA SER A 650 71.88 4.56 44.19
C SER A 650 70.89 5.33 43.33
N VAL A 651 70.90 6.67 43.43
CA VAL A 651 70.05 7.55 42.61
C VAL A 651 70.48 7.58 41.15
N LEU A 652 71.78 7.69 40.85
CA LEU A 652 72.28 7.74 39.47
C LEU A 652 72.17 6.39 38.75
N ASN A 653 72.22 5.27 39.48
CA ASN A 653 72.26 3.92 38.91
C ASN A 653 70.86 3.29 38.72
N ASN A 654 69.77 4.06 38.91
CA ASN A 654 68.39 3.71 38.53
C ASN A 654 67.92 2.29 38.94
N GLY A 655 68.43 1.75 40.06
CA GLY A 655 68.05 0.41 40.54
C GLY A 655 68.40 -0.74 39.58
N LEU A 656 69.34 -0.56 38.64
CA LEU A 656 69.68 -1.60 37.65
C LEU A 656 70.56 -2.73 38.20
N TYR A 657 71.13 -2.59 39.40
CA TYR A 657 71.91 -3.62 40.07
C TYR A 657 71.58 -3.68 41.56
N ASP A 658 71.29 -4.88 42.09
CA ASP A 658 71.21 -5.15 43.53
C ASP A 658 72.63 -5.10 44.12
N ILE A 659 73.02 -3.96 44.67
CA ILE A 659 74.24 -3.85 45.45
C ILE A 659 73.92 -4.37 46.86
N PRO A 660 74.53 -5.48 47.32
CA PRO A 660 74.24 -6.03 48.64
C PRO A 660 74.62 -5.02 49.72
N THR A 661 73.64 -4.58 50.51
CA THR A 661 73.79 -3.61 51.60
C THR A 661 74.84 -4.01 52.64
N GLU A 662 75.15 -5.31 52.75
CA GLU A 662 76.12 -5.84 53.72
C GLU A 662 77.58 -5.74 53.27
N ALA A 663 77.88 -5.57 51.97
CA ALA A 663 79.25 -5.61 51.46
C ALA A 663 80.05 -4.31 51.65
N TRP A 664 79.38 -3.19 51.94
CA TRP A 664 79.99 -1.86 52.01
C TRP A 664 80.01 -1.25 53.41
N SER A 665 79.42 -1.93 54.39
CA SER A 665 79.30 -1.43 55.76
C SER A 665 80.60 -1.47 56.59
N LEU A 666 81.72 -1.93 56.03
CA LEU A 666 82.91 -2.20 56.86
C LEU A 666 84.26 -1.68 56.36
N LYS A 667 84.37 -0.96 55.23
CA LYS A 667 85.63 -0.27 54.89
C LYS A 667 85.43 1.08 54.20
N PRO A 668 86.03 2.17 54.72
CA PRO A 668 86.14 3.42 53.98
C PRO A 668 86.84 3.15 52.66
N ILE A 669 86.20 3.51 51.54
CA ILE A 669 86.82 3.35 50.24
C ILE A 669 87.70 4.56 49.99
N HIS A 670 88.88 4.53 50.60
CA HIS A 670 89.86 5.58 50.40
C HIS A 670 90.25 5.67 48.92
N ASN A 671 90.18 6.89 48.39
CA ASN A 671 90.57 7.32 47.04
C ASN A 671 89.63 7.00 45.87
N LEU A 672 88.51 6.28 46.05
CA LEU A 672 87.58 6.09 44.92
C LEU A 672 86.83 7.38 44.59
N PHE A 673 86.44 8.13 45.61
CA PHE A 673 85.73 9.40 45.38
C PHE A 673 86.62 10.49 44.79
N SER A 674 87.91 10.52 45.15
CA SER A 674 88.88 11.46 44.56
C SER A 674 89.02 11.24 43.04
N ILE A 675 88.92 9.98 42.59
CA ILE A 675 88.98 9.59 41.18
C ILE A 675 87.68 9.97 40.46
N VAL A 676 86.51 9.68 41.04
CA VAL A 676 85.20 10.04 40.45
C VAL A 676 85.01 11.56 40.43
N TYR A 677 85.41 12.25 41.49
CA TYR A 677 85.37 13.71 41.57
C TYR A 677 86.28 14.36 40.52
N GLN A 678 87.52 13.88 40.32
CA GLN A 678 88.38 14.41 39.26
C GLN A 678 87.79 14.18 37.86
N TYR A 679 87.12 13.06 37.63
CA TYR A 679 86.47 12.77 36.37
C TYR A 679 85.25 13.66 36.10
N ILE A 680 84.38 13.85 37.10
CA ILE A 680 83.19 14.71 37.00
C ILE A 680 83.59 16.19 36.93
N TYR A 681 84.57 16.62 37.74
CA TYR A 681 85.10 17.99 37.72
C TYR A 681 85.78 18.32 36.39
N ALA A 682 86.57 17.40 35.81
CA ALA A 682 87.15 17.58 34.49
C ALA A 682 86.06 17.71 33.41
N ARG A 683 84.97 16.93 33.51
CA ARG A 683 83.87 16.95 32.54
C ARG A 683 82.96 18.18 32.67
N LEU A 684 82.71 18.66 33.89
CA LEU A 684 82.00 19.91 34.14
C LEU A 684 82.81 21.14 33.68
N LYS A 685 84.13 21.11 33.83
CA LYS A 685 85.03 22.15 33.32
C LYS A 685 85.05 22.21 31.77
N GLU A 686 84.87 21.06 31.11
CA GLU A 686 84.72 20.96 29.66
C GLU A 686 83.35 21.46 29.16
N LEU A 687 82.30 21.28 29.96
CA LEU A 687 80.91 21.65 29.63
C LEU A 687 80.58 23.12 29.94
N MET A 688 81.24 23.74 30.92
CA MET A 688 80.95 25.11 31.34
C MET A 688 81.76 26.19 30.61
N GLY A 689 82.84 25.84 29.90
CA GLY A 689 83.74 26.83 29.29
C GLY A 689 84.67 27.48 30.30
#